data_AF-A0A8H3WGD2-F1
#
_entry.id   AF-A0A8H3WGD2-F1
#
_cell.length_a   1.000
_cell.length_b   1.000
_cell.length_c   1.000
_cell.angle_alpha   90.00
_cell.angle_beta   90.00
_cell.angle_gamma   90.00
#
_symmetry.space_group_name_H-M   'P 1'
#
loop_
_entity.id
_entity.type
_entity.pdbx_description
1 polymer ?
#
loop_
_entity_poly.entity_id
_entity_poly.type
_entity_poly.pdbx_seq_one_letter_code
_entity_poly.pdbx_strand_id
1 'polypeptide(L)'
;MVSGMDGQRRSNVSTTLNRPTLHASPGGAEDFGSGRSSLGLDSGRQEQWMNDYYDRRATRNHGPNGGSHADDDASDDGEAFPPQRVNWAAMRADASMEEYLRNAQIPEYSDEEGGSGPLEDLGDISAEDTSVEDGENHIDQQEPEFDPVAAGLKEISNLGKFTVSSHKQGNGVDQLRHDSLKSYWQSDGPQPHKLTVYFIKRVGIRDIRFYVDYNEDESYTPTKIIFKSGTSENNLIQFATMDLSAPSGWQLVPIAGSGGGPDGNTLVSYVFQMQILENHQNGKDTHLRSIKIYAADTDGANVERERDSNNVSVHSDLTMEDVAADERPADPWDISVLEAGLPIPDFMKEPEIRFEAPKSAILNTLRRWIKMNRSAEDPFEAHLELVHIEQAPPYEALSYTWGKPTEQPRDYIWLDGHPLPIKPNLEDALRSLRFPNQARRLWVDALCIDQSNLDERARQVQYMRLVYKHAARVVVWLGLKTSGTHEALQAAERIARLREYTDPARSGANSAPPDSDTLQALVSSMMEDIPESAMTNLDEVFQRPYFTRCWCVQEVLASSWAIAKIEDLEMSFFDLIASSLFLVQLKQEVAVNAPWELWNNILMVRQPNHPVYQTEVEGSLGGFLHLLELTRTFQATDDRDRIFSLLGICDEGINPILALTATASGQVSWRGRLVRRGLKRISDFINEFHPQGTFGTPKALMPDYKRETVTVYCDLARFLLRKTPRVLDVLDHVSHNEEPGMGEYPSWVPKWFEERTCLVFRGVFFTGFYSKGRTDPCLADLHDVPAVAEPVRPRVLSVDGYHVDVVDRMSDVFEFVSGSRLAGFAVLKAWFDLYGVPINPRRGTLYRDGSLLDMAFCKAVLGSFFGASIGSNYSSMMQYGGFSMTLDQSLFGSVEEIKQDTLVKDLSENFLAFTTFLAESGVVQESFGDPERDRKLVSFLVGVAVAANHRRVFVTRDGRVGIGPKMMRPGDEVIVLFGGRMPFVVRRRENHHLLVGSCYVNDDELIWGKITDNVKHNRGGPRTVTFEFH
;
A
#
# COMPACT_ATOMS: atom_id res chain seq x y z
N MET A 1 -21.62 44.55 20.25
CA MET A 1 -21.14 45.95 20.18
C MET A 1 -20.27 46.22 21.41
N VAL A 2 -19.26 47.09 21.30
CA VAL A 2 -18.66 48.03 22.32
C VAL A 2 -18.93 47.72 23.82
N SER A 3 -17.99 47.67 24.77
CA SER A 3 -16.52 47.96 24.90
C SER A 3 -15.91 46.98 25.96
N GLY A 4 -14.59 46.86 26.26
CA GLY A 4 -13.59 47.85 26.71
C GLY A 4 -13.91 48.42 28.11
N MET A 5 -12.97 48.70 29.04
CA MET A 5 -11.50 48.56 29.10
C MET A 5 -11.01 48.91 30.55
N ASP A 6 -9.84 48.42 30.99
CA ASP A 6 -8.98 48.84 32.13
C ASP A 6 -9.54 49.43 33.47
N GLY A 7 -9.18 48.78 34.58
CA GLY A 7 -8.11 49.32 35.45
C GLY A 7 -8.39 49.76 36.91
N GLN A 8 -7.34 49.64 37.75
CA GLN A 8 -7.10 50.28 39.07
C GLN A 8 -7.93 49.82 40.30
N ARG A 9 -7.43 49.84 41.56
CA ARG A 9 -6.07 49.73 42.18
C ARG A 9 -6.21 49.69 43.74
N ARG A 10 -5.08 49.49 44.46
CA ARG A 10 -4.81 49.67 45.93
C ARG A 10 -4.97 48.43 46.83
N SER A 11 -4.22 48.27 47.95
CA SER A 11 -2.89 48.81 48.36
C SER A 11 -2.40 48.15 49.67
N ASN A 12 -1.06 48.12 49.89
CA ASN A 12 -0.29 48.33 51.16
C ASN A 12 1.11 47.67 51.03
N VAL A 13 2.25 48.38 51.06
CA VAL A 13 3.03 48.87 52.24
C VAL A 13 3.71 47.70 52.99
N SER A 14 5.06 47.62 53.13
CA SER A 14 5.99 48.62 53.72
C SER A 14 7.51 48.43 53.42
N THR A 15 8.30 49.53 53.45
CA THR A 15 9.71 49.75 53.98
C THR A 15 10.86 48.68 53.86
N THR A 16 12.18 48.95 53.65
CA THR A 16 13.04 50.16 53.45
C THR A 16 14.54 49.81 53.13
N LEU A 17 15.30 50.74 52.49
CA LEU A 17 16.80 50.93 52.48
C LEU A 17 17.70 49.83 51.81
N ASN A 18 18.56 50.12 50.80
CA ASN A 18 19.88 50.83 50.74
C ASN A 18 21.05 50.09 51.48
N ARG A 19 22.31 49.94 51.02
CA ARG A 19 23.16 50.39 49.84
C ARG A 19 24.57 49.68 49.95
N PRO A 20 25.68 49.95 49.19
CA PRO A 20 25.91 50.46 47.81
C PRO A 20 27.08 49.82 46.96
N THR A 21 27.04 50.01 45.62
CA THR A 21 28.11 50.33 44.60
C THR A 21 29.61 49.89 44.63
N LEU A 22 30.03 49.21 43.53
CA LEU A 22 31.08 49.53 42.49
C LEU A 22 32.61 49.76 42.75
N HIS A 23 33.38 49.41 41.68
CA HIS A 23 34.80 49.72 41.31
C HIS A 23 35.92 49.07 42.16
N ALA A 24 37.01 48.48 41.63
CA ALA A 24 37.89 48.91 40.53
C ALA A 24 38.82 47.77 39.96
N SER A 25 39.72 48.12 39.03
CA SER A 25 40.88 47.32 38.55
C SER A 25 42.08 48.29 38.39
N PRO A 26 43.37 47.89 38.52
CA PRO A 26 44.10 47.20 37.41
C PRO A 26 45.37 46.35 37.76
N GLY A 27 45.92 45.64 36.76
CA GLY A 27 47.36 45.74 36.38
C GLY A 27 48.44 44.74 36.89
N GLY A 28 48.87 43.81 36.01
CA GLY A 28 50.24 43.22 35.93
C GLY A 28 50.72 42.26 37.04
N ALA A 29 51.88 41.58 36.93
CA ALA A 29 52.71 41.14 35.77
C ALA A 29 53.83 40.18 36.26
N GLU A 30 54.33 39.28 35.39
CA GLU A 30 55.59 38.47 35.50
C GLU A 30 55.73 37.48 36.70
N ASP A 31 56.65 36.51 36.75
CA ASP A 31 57.14 35.50 35.76
C ASP A 31 57.92 34.38 36.54
N PHE A 32 58.32 33.28 35.86
CA PHE A 32 59.07 32.09 36.37
C PHE A 32 58.30 31.18 37.38
N GLY A 33 58.50 29.86 37.45
CA GLY A 33 59.35 28.94 36.66
C GLY A 33 60.07 27.91 37.56
N SER A 34 60.28 26.63 37.20
CA SER A 34 59.78 25.80 36.08
C SER A 34 60.03 24.30 36.40
N GLY A 35 59.34 23.33 35.77
CA GLY A 35 59.56 21.89 36.01
C GLY A 35 59.09 20.96 34.88
N ARG A 36 59.99 20.11 34.37
CA ARG A 36 59.74 19.05 33.37
C ARG A 36 59.09 17.81 34.04
N SER A 37 58.25 17.02 33.38
CA SER A 37 58.65 16.10 32.30
C SER A 37 57.60 15.87 31.21
N SER A 38 58.10 15.43 30.05
CA SER A 38 57.34 15.05 28.85
C SER A 38 56.95 13.58 28.85
N LEU A 39 55.81 13.25 28.23
CA LEU A 39 55.72 12.33 27.08
C LEU A 39 54.34 12.48 26.42
N GLY A 40 54.29 12.42 25.09
CA GLY A 40 53.03 12.54 24.34
C GLY A 40 52.30 11.21 24.22
N LEU A 41 50.98 11.26 24.04
CA LEU A 41 50.16 10.14 23.60
C LEU A 41 49.36 10.52 22.36
N ASP A 42 49.14 9.51 21.52
CA ASP A 42 48.90 9.67 20.09
C ASP A 42 47.43 9.94 19.74
N SER A 43 47.20 10.80 18.74
CA SER A 43 45.87 11.11 18.22
C SER A 43 45.42 10.05 17.21
N GLY A 44 45.07 8.85 17.71
CA GLY A 44 44.92 7.67 16.86
C GLY A 44 43.96 6.57 17.35
N ARG A 45 42.88 6.91 18.08
CA ARG A 45 41.83 5.93 18.49
C ARG A 45 40.43 6.53 18.51
N GLN A 46 39.76 6.58 17.35
CA GLN A 46 38.31 6.80 17.31
C GLN A 46 37.57 6.17 16.11
N GLU A 47 38.27 5.84 15.01
CA GLU A 47 37.64 5.27 13.79
C GLU A 47 37.53 3.72 13.80
N GLN A 48 38.06 3.04 14.81
CA GLN A 48 38.25 1.57 14.77
C GLN A 48 37.14 0.76 15.47
N TRP A 49 36.03 1.38 15.87
CA TRP A 49 34.91 0.74 16.60
C TRP A 49 33.55 0.90 15.88
N MET A 50 33.57 1.10 14.55
CA MET A 50 32.33 1.29 13.75
C MET A 50 32.22 0.37 12.51
N ASN A 51 33.35 -0.10 11.95
CA ASN A 51 33.34 -0.85 10.68
C ASN A 51 33.11 -2.37 10.83
N ASP A 52 33.48 -2.96 11.97
CA ASP A 52 33.61 -4.43 12.13
C ASP A 52 32.27 -5.20 12.15
N TYR A 53 31.13 -4.51 12.29
CA TYR A 53 29.80 -5.14 12.34
C TYR A 53 29.08 -5.21 10.99
N TYR A 54 29.40 -4.33 10.03
CA TYR A 54 28.62 -4.18 8.79
C TYR A 54 29.26 -4.80 7.53
N ASP A 55 30.58 -5.02 7.51
CA ASP A 55 31.28 -5.48 6.30
C ASP A 55 31.33 -7.02 6.13
N ARG A 56 30.17 -7.69 6.28
CA ARG A 56 30.01 -9.14 6.10
C ARG A 56 28.89 -9.53 5.13
N ARG A 57 28.75 -8.80 4.01
CA ARG A 57 27.83 -9.18 2.92
C ARG A 57 28.39 -9.09 1.50
N ALA A 58 29.68 -8.84 1.30
CA ALA A 58 30.28 -8.72 -0.04
C ALA A 58 31.65 -9.45 -0.18
N THR A 59 31.64 -10.62 -0.83
CA THR A 59 32.84 -11.34 -1.36
C THR A 59 33.80 -11.93 -0.31
N ARG A 60 34.64 -12.96 -0.57
CA ARG A 60 34.70 -13.99 -1.63
C ARG A 60 35.36 -15.28 -1.09
N ASN A 61 35.34 -16.36 -1.89
CA ASN A 61 36.08 -17.62 -1.60
C ASN A 61 37.61 -17.46 -1.58
N HIS A 62 38.27 -18.45 -0.93
CA HIS A 62 39.69 -18.86 -0.93
C HIS A 62 40.52 -18.48 0.32
N GLY A 63 41.12 -19.50 0.96
CA GLY A 63 42.34 -19.38 1.78
C GLY A 63 43.61 -19.50 0.90
N PRO A 64 44.81 -19.82 1.43
CA PRO A 64 45.04 -20.82 2.50
C PRO A 64 46.14 -20.50 3.56
N ASN A 65 46.35 -21.44 4.49
CA ASN A 65 47.52 -21.66 5.38
C ASN A 65 47.92 -20.57 6.42
N GLY A 66 48.44 -20.91 7.61
CA GLY A 66 48.51 -22.23 8.28
C GLY A 66 49.67 -22.41 9.29
N GLY A 67 49.35 -22.75 10.54
CA GLY A 67 50.28 -23.17 11.63
C GLY A 67 51.10 -22.05 12.28
N SER A 68 51.64 -22.17 13.50
CA SER A 68 51.48 -23.10 14.66
C SER A 68 52.17 -22.40 15.87
N HIS A 69 52.12 -22.77 17.17
CA HIS A 69 51.95 -24.00 17.98
C HIS A 69 51.27 -23.61 19.33
N ALA A 70 51.00 -24.45 20.35
CA ALA A 70 50.65 -25.88 20.57
C ALA A 70 50.74 -26.13 22.11
N ASP A 71 50.56 -27.30 22.76
CA ASP A 71 50.24 -28.67 22.32
C ASP A 71 48.84 -29.11 22.89
N ASP A 72 48.56 -30.06 23.80
CA ASP A 72 49.32 -31.08 24.56
C ASP A 72 48.35 -32.19 25.12
N ASP A 73 48.88 -33.29 25.68
CA ASP A 73 48.24 -34.36 26.49
C ASP A 73 46.91 -35.05 26.05
N ALA A 74 47.01 -36.13 25.24
CA ALA A 74 46.44 -37.50 25.51
C ALA A 74 46.55 -38.46 24.29
N SER A 75 47.05 -39.69 24.51
CA SER A 75 47.48 -40.71 23.52
C SER A 75 46.93 -42.13 23.87
N ASP A 76 46.90 -43.21 23.07
CA ASP A 76 46.87 -43.59 21.62
C ASP A 76 46.47 -45.11 21.62
N ASP A 77 46.58 -46.01 20.62
CA ASP A 77 46.97 -46.00 19.18
C ASP A 77 45.73 -45.85 18.25
N GLY A 78 45.67 -46.08 16.91
CA GLY A 78 46.29 -47.06 15.99
C GLY A 78 45.35 -48.28 15.76
N GLU A 79 45.10 -48.82 14.56
CA GLU A 79 45.58 -48.66 13.17
C GLU A 79 44.37 -48.89 12.20
N ALA A 80 44.35 -48.56 10.90
CA ALA A 80 45.12 -47.63 10.03
C ALA A 80 44.51 -47.65 8.59
N PHE A 81 45.17 -46.96 7.64
CA PHE A 81 45.05 -47.07 6.17
C PHE A 81 43.81 -46.45 5.47
N PRO A 82 43.93 -46.00 4.19
CA PRO A 82 43.60 -44.60 3.85
C PRO A 82 42.66 -44.42 2.61
N PRO A 83 42.32 -43.19 2.16
CA PRO A 83 41.10 -42.94 1.37
C PRO A 83 41.26 -42.96 -0.16
N GLN A 84 40.13 -43.06 -0.88
CA GLN A 84 40.01 -42.80 -2.32
C GLN A 84 38.74 -42.00 -2.68
N ARG A 85 38.73 -41.37 -3.86
CA ARG A 85 37.64 -40.55 -4.41
C ARG A 85 36.69 -41.36 -5.31
N VAL A 86 35.39 -41.08 -5.25
CA VAL A 86 34.39 -41.30 -6.31
C VAL A 86 33.43 -40.10 -6.25
N ASN A 87 33.49 -39.11 -7.14
CA ASN A 87 32.92 -39.03 -8.49
C ASN A 87 31.37 -39.03 -8.52
N TRP A 88 30.78 -37.85 -8.74
CA TRP A 88 29.33 -37.59 -8.71
C TRP A 88 28.57 -37.94 -10.00
N ALA A 89 29.20 -38.57 -10.98
CA ALA A 89 28.61 -38.87 -12.29
C ALA A 89 27.57 -40.03 -12.32
N ALA A 90 27.06 -40.47 -11.16
CA ALA A 90 26.37 -41.77 -11.01
C ALA A 90 25.00 -41.73 -10.29
N MET A 91 24.30 -40.58 -10.25
CA MET A 91 22.91 -40.49 -9.73
C MET A 91 21.95 -39.74 -10.67
N ARG A 92 22.02 -40.05 -11.99
CA ARG A 92 20.97 -39.72 -12.98
C ARG A 92 20.86 -40.81 -14.04
N ALA A 93 20.14 -41.87 -13.72
CA ALA A 93 19.52 -42.80 -14.68
C ALA A 93 18.32 -43.47 -13.98
N ASP A 94 17.22 -43.67 -14.72
CA ASP A 94 16.11 -44.60 -14.47
C ASP A 94 15.27 -44.44 -13.16
N ALA A 95 13.92 -44.50 -13.16
CA ALA A 95 12.96 -44.60 -14.26
C ALA A 95 11.58 -43.98 -13.95
N SER A 96 10.83 -43.70 -15.02
CA SER A 96 9.37 -43.51 -15.18
C SER A 96 8.44 -43.29 -13.95
N MET A 97 8.00 -42.03 -13.76
CA MET A 97 6.71 -41.73 -13.10
C MET A 97 5.49 -42.06 -14.01
N GLU A 98 5.69 -42.18 -15.33
CA GLU A 98 4.60 -42.48 -16.29
C GLU A 98 3.95 -43.86 -16.10
N GLU A 99 4.62 -44.79 -15.41
CA GLU A 99 4.14 -46.17 -15.28
C GLU A 99 2.97 -46.29 -14.28
N TYR A 100 2.87 -45.35 -13.33
CA TYR A 100 1.79 -45.29 -12.34
C TYR A 100 0.44 -44.83 -12.92
N LEU A 101 0.43 -44.26 -14.13
CA LEU A 101 -0.78 -43.72 -14.78
C LEU A 101 -1.33 -44.61 -15.90
N ARG A 102 -0.76 -45.80 -16.16
CA ARG A 102 -1.16 -46.65 -17.30
C ARG A 102 -2.02 -47.88 -16.95
N ASN A 103 -2.05 -48.36 -15.71
CA ASN A 103 -2.69 -49.65 -15.38
C ASN A 103 -3.53 -49.65 -14.09
N ALA A 104 -4.78 -49.23 -14.20
CA ALA A 104 -5.89 -49.68 -13.35
C ALA A 104 -7.16 -49.76 -14.21
N GLN A 105 -7.68 -50.97 -14.46
CA GLN A 105 -8.63 -51.23 -15.54
C GLN A 105 -10.08 -50.93 -15.16
N ILE A 106 -10.86 -50.46 -16.15
CA ILE A 106 -12.33 -50.42 -16.13
C ILE A 106 -12.84 -51.65 -16.89
N PRO A 107 -13.76 -52.46 -16.34
CA PRO A 107 -14.47 -53.50 -17.09
C PRO A 107 -15.63 -52.90 -17.92
N GLU A 108 -15.72 -53.29 -19.19
CA GLU A 108 -16.88 -53.03 -20.06
C GLU A 108 -18.02 -54.02 -19.78
N TYR A 109 -19.26 -53.71 -20.21
CA TYR A 109 -20.01 -54.56 -21.17
C TYR A 109 -21.34 -53.93 -21.64
N SER A 110 -21.70 -54.26 -22.89
CA SER A 110 -23.03 -54.37 -23.52
C SER A 110 -24.01 -53.17 -23.60
N ASP A 111 -24.12 -52.61 -24.81
CA ASP A 111 -25.25 -52.80 -25.76
C ASP A 111 -26.73 -52.51 -25.38
N GLU A 112 -27.39 -51.74 -26.26
CA GLU A 112 -28.82 -51.78 -26.68
C GLU A 112 -29.94 -51.64 -25.60
N GLU A 113 -31.16 -51.14 -25.82
CA GLU A 113 -31.97 -50.65 -26.96
C GLU A 113 -32.51 -49.22 -26.61
N GLY A 114 -33.24 -48.43 -27.42
CA GLY A 114 -33.73 -48.55 -28.80
C GLY A 114 -35.18 -48.01 -28.95
N GLY A 115 -35.39 -47.04 -29.84
CA GLY A 115 -36.73 -46.51 -30.22
C GLY A 115 -37.42 -45.56 -29.20
N SER A 116 -38.45 -44.80 -29.58
CA SER A 116 -38.97 -44.44 -30.92
C SER A 116 -39.81 -43.14 -30.85
N GLY A 117 -39.99 -42.45 -31.98
CA GLY A 117 -40.75 -41.18 -32.10
C GLY A 117 -42.27 -41.39 -32.28
N PRO A 118 -42.94 -40.79 -33.28
CA PRO A 118 -42.50 -39.81 -34.29
C PRO A 118 -43.57 -38.69 -34.57
N LEU A 119 -43.69 -38.22 -35.83
CA LEU A 119 -44.72 -37.30 -36.43
C LEU A 119 -44.49 -35.80 -36.11
N GLU A 120 -44.73 -34.79 -36.97
CA GLU A 120 -45.17 -34.58 -38.39
C GLU A 120 -44.92 -33.05 -38.65
N ASP A 121 -44.75 -32.41 -39.82
CA ASP A 121 -44.43 -32.70 -41.25
C ASP A 121 -44.13 -31.29 -41.88
N LEU A 122 -43.47 -30.97 -43.02
CA LEU A 122 -42.94 -31.61 -44.26
C LEU A 122 -41.53 -30.99 -44.57
N GLY A 123 -40.82 -31.00 -45.71
CA GLY A 123 -41.06 -31.27 -47.16
C GLY A 123 -41.10 -29.96 -48.00
N ASP A 124 -40.57 -29.85 -49.23
CA ASP A 124 -39.85 -30.81 -50.11
C ASP A 124 -39.14 -30.06 -51.31
N ILE A 125 -38.57 -30.79 -52.29
CA ILE A 125 -38.01 -30.39 -53.63
C ILE A 125 -36.53 -29.94 -53.58
N SER A 126 -35.47 -30.75 -53.86
CA SER A 126 -35.04 -31.57 -55.04
C SER A 126 -34.11 -30.80 -56.02
N ALA A 127 -33.17 -31.38 -56.79
CA ALA A 127 -32.68 -32.77 -56.96
C ALA A 127 -31.28 -32.78 -57.66
N GLU A 128 -30.55 -33.92 -57.57
CA GLU A 128 -29.61 -34.50 -58.57
C GLU A 128 -28.36 -33.66 -59.00
N ASP A 129 -27.29 -34.19 -59.63
CA ASP A 129 -27.01 -35.54 -60.15
C ASP A 129 -25.52 -35.98 -59.90
N THR A 130 -24.94 -36.83 -60.75
CA THR A 130 -23.83 -37.75 -60.43
C THR A 130 -22.58 -37.68 -61.33
N SER A 131 -21.45 -38.12 -60.74
CA SER A 131 -20.35 -38.90 -61.36
C SER A 131 -19.30 -38.27 -62.31
N VAL A 132 -18.04 -38.63 -61.99
CA VAL A 132 -16.93 -39.05 -62.90
C VAL A 132 -16.13 -37.97 -63.67
N GLU A 133 -14.82 -38.29 -63.80
CA GLU A 133 -13.74 -37.83 -64.71
C GLU A 133 -14.02 -36.63 -65.64
N ASP A 134 -13.10 -35.67 -65.79
CA ASP A 134 -11.70 -35.89 -66.15
C ASP A 134 -10.76 -34.77 -65.64
N GLY A 135 -9.45 -34.92 -65.84
CA GLY A 135 -8.46 -33.88 -65.51
C GLY A 135 -7.81 -33.22 -66.74
N GLU A 136 -7.50 -31.93 -66.66
CA GLU A 136 -6.40 -31.34 -67.43
C GLU A 136 -5.70 -30.20 -66.67
N ASN A 137 -4.44 -29.94 -67.03
CA ASN A 137 -3.51 -29.18 -66.18
C ASN A 137 -3.58 -27.67 -66.42
N HIS A 138 -3.73 -26.88 -65.37
CA HIS A 138 -3.09 -25.57 -65.30
C HIS A 138 -1.83 -25.67 -64.43
N ILE A 139 -0.69 -25.31 -65.01
CA ILE A 139 0.61 -25.31 -64.35
C ILE A 139 0.77 -23.94 -63.67
N ASP A 140 0.30 -23.83 -62.43
CA ASP A 140 0.65 -22.67 -61.61
C ASP A 140 2.12 -22.74 -61.21
N GLN A 141 2.81 -21.62 -61.46
CA GLN A 141 4.23 -21.48 -61.21
C GLN A 141 4.42 -21.23 -59.71
N GLN A 142 4.90 -22.22 -58.97
CA GLN A 142 5.33 -21.99 -57.60
C GLN A 142 6.43 -20.91 -57.60
N GLU A 143 6.12 -19.75 -57.02
CA GLU A 143 7.15 -18.78 -56.67
C GLU A 143 8.22 -19.47 -55.82
N PRO A 144 9.53 -19.17 -56.02
CA PRO A 144 10.58 -19.81 -55.24
C PRO A 144 10.38 -19.49 -53.76
N GLU A 145 10.25 -20.54 -52.94
CA GLU A 145 10.03 -20.42 -51.50
C GLU A 145 11.14 -19.59 -50.86
N PHE A 146 10.75 -18.52 -50.15
CA PHE A 146 11.70 -17.60 -49.56
C PHE A 146 12.40 -18.22 -48.35
N ASP A 147 13.66 -18.63 -48.55
CA ASP A 147 14.56 -19.01 -47.46
C ASP A 147 15.00 -17.77 -46.65
N PRO A 148 14.55 -17.60 -45.39
CA PRO A 148 14.96 -16.48 -44.57
C PRO A 148 16.40 -16.65 -44.04
N VAL A 149 16.88 -17.88 -43.88
CA VAL A 149 18.22 -18.17 -43.34
C VAL A 149 19.28 -17.78 -44.37
N ALA A 150 19.07 -18.11 -45.64
CA ALA A 150 19.91 -17.62 -46.75
C ALA A 150 19.89 -16.09 -46.91
N ALA A 151 18.86 -15.41 -46.39
CA ALA A 151 18.77 -13.94 -46.34
C ALA A 151 19.33 -13.33 -45.03
N GLY A 152 19.86 -14.12 -44.10
CA GLY A 152 20.35 -13.65 -42.80
C GLY A 152 19.22 -13.17 -41.86
N LEU A 153 18.03 -13.77 -41.98
CA LEU A 153 16.80 -13.38 -41.29
C LEU A 153 16.20 -14.52 -40.46
N LYS A 154 15.61 -14.14 -39.32
CA LYS A 154 15.05 -15.04 -38.31
C LYS A 154 13.60 -14.66 -38.04
N GLU A 155 12.66 -15.60 -38.19
CA GLU A 155 11.24 -15.31 -37.97
C GLU A 155 10.94 -15.07 -36.48
N ILE A 156 10.28 -13.95 -36.17
CA ILE A 156 9.91 -13.50 -34.82
C ILE A 156 8.39 -13.36 -34.63
N SER A 157 7.57 -13.80 -35.59
CA SER A 157 6.09 -13.80 -35.50
C SER A 157 5.56 -14.51 -34.24
N ASN A 158 6.30 -15.50 -33.74
CA ASN A 158 5.99 -16.21 -32.50
C ASN A 158 6.18 -15.37 -31.22
N LEU A 159 7.04 -14.34 -31.24
CA LEU A 159 7.25 -13.41 -30.13
C LEU A 159 6.15 -12.34 -30.03
N GLY A 160 5.39 -12.15 -31.11
CA GLY A 160 4.27 -11.22 -31.18
C GLY A 160 2.95 -11.85 -30.73
N LYS A 161 2.18 -11.14 -29.90
CA LYS A 161 0.75 -11.40 -29.71
C LYS A 161 -0.04 -10.68 -30.80
N PHE A 162 -0.86 -11.42 -31.55
CA PHE A 162 -1.65 -10.90 -32.66
C PHE A 162 -3.09 -10.63 -32.21
N THR A 163 -3.71 -9.59 -32.77
CA THR A 163 -5.13 -9.22 -32.55
C THR A 163 -5.70 -8.55 -33.79
N VAL A 164 -7.00 -8.75 -34.05
CA VAL A 164 -7.72 -8.17 -35.19
C VAL A 164 -8.92 -7.35 -34.73
N SER A 165 -9.30 -6.31 -35.50
CA SER A 165 -10.44 -5.42 -35.19
C SER A 165 -11.78 -6.16 -35.13
N SER A 166 -11.95 -7.16 -35.99
CA SER A 166 -13.11 -8.05 -36.06
C SER A 166 -12.71 -9.32 -36.80
N HIS A 167 -13.47 -10.40 -36.63
CA HIS A 167 -13.34 -11.59 -37.46
C HIS A 167 -14.64 -12.40 -37.48
N LYS A 168 -14.87 -13.10 -38.59
CA LYS A 168 -15.93 -14.11 -38.70
C LYS A 168 -15.54 -15.35 -37.88
N GLN A 169 -16.52 -15.99 -37.24
CA GLN A 169 -16.28 -17.20 -36.46
C GLN A 169 -15.62 -18.30 -37.30
N GLY A 170 -14.44 -18.77 -36.86
CA GLY A 170 -13.64 -19.77 -37.56
C GLY A 170 -12.56 -19.22 -38.51
N ASN A 171 -12.56 -17.92 -38.82
CA ASN A 171 -11.61 -17.26 -39.73
C ASN A 171 -10.90 -16.10 -39.00
N GLY A 172 -10.21 -16.40 -37.90
CA GLY A 172 -9.58 -15.42 -37.00
C GLY A 172 -8.04 -15.40 -37.07
N VAL A 173 -7.43 -14.95 -35.96
CA VAL A 173 -5.96 -14.85 -35.81
C VAL A 173 -5.26 -16.21 -35.96
N ASP A 174 -5.91 -17.29 -35.53
CA ASP A 174 -5.33 -18.64 -35.57
C ASP A 174 -5.18 -19.13 -37.02
N GLN A 175 -6.13 -18.78 -37.90
CA GLN A 175 -6.09 -19.09 -39.34
C GLN A 175 -5.04 -18.27 -40.07
N LEU A 176 -4.93 -16.97 -39.76
CA LEU A 176 -3.87 -16.08 -40.27
C LEU A 176 -2.44 -16.52 -39.87
N ARG A 177 -2.31 -17.31 -38.80
CA ARG A 177 -1.03 -17.82 -38.28
C ARG A 177 -0.77 -19.29 -38.59
N HIS A 178 -1.61 -19.91 -39.42
CA HIS A 178 -1.39 -21.27 -39.91
C HIS A 178 -0.48 -21.25 -41.14
N ASP A 179 0.40 -22.25 -41.29
CA ASP A 179 1.28 -22.38 -42.47
C ASP A 179 0.53 -22.78 -43.77
N SER A 180 -0.80 -22.68 -43.80
CA SER A 180 -1.63 -23.04 -44.94
C SER A 180 -2.19 -21.78 -45.60
N LEU A 181 -1.78 -21.51 -46.83
CA LEU A 181 -2.27 -20.38 -47.62
C LEU A 181 -3.75 -20.51 -48.04
N LYS A 182 -4.39 -21.66 -47.76
CA LYS A 182 -5.83 -21.91 -47.95
C LYS A 182 -6.68 -21.48 -46.76
N SER A 183 -6.07 -21.17 -45.60
CA SER A 183 -6.74 -20.55 -44.46
C SER A 183 -6.47 -19.05 -44.43
N TYR A 184 -7.38 -18.28 -43.84
CA TYR A 184 -7.30 -16.83 -43.79
C TYR A 184 -8.02 -16.25 -42.57
N TRP A 185 -7.55 -15.09 -42.11
CA TRP A 185 -8.40 -14.18 -41.35
C TRP A 185 -9.41 -13.56 -42.32
N GLN A 186 -10.70 -13.63 -41.98
CA GLN A 186 -11.78 -12.89 -42.61
C GLN A 186 -12.33 -11.90 -41.59
N SER A 187 -12.25 -10.60 -41.87
CA SER A 187 -12.86 -9.57 -41.01
C SER A 187 -14.39 -9.68 -41.01
N ASP A 188 -15.04 -9.09 -40.01
CA ASP A 188 -16.49 -8.89 -40.01
C ASP A 188 -16.86 -7.60 -39.25
N GLY A 189 -16.78 -6.46 -39.93
CA GLY A 189 -16.98 -5.17 -39.27
C GLY A 189 -16.92 -3.95 -40.20
N PRO A 190 -16.84 -2.74 -39.63
CA PRO A 190 -16.59 -1.51 -40.38
C PRO A 190 -15.10 -1.33 -40.69
N GLN A 191 -14.80 -0.87 -41.90
CA GLN A 191 -13.47 -0.39 -42.28
C GLN A 191 -13.09 0.88 -41.45
N PRO A 192 -11.79 1.14 -41.21
CA PRO A 192 -10.64 0.35 -41.62
C PRO A 192 -10.42 -0.88 -40.72
N HIS A 193 -10.19 -2.03 -41.34
CA HIS A 193 -9.85 -3.26 -40.63
C HIS A 193 -8.42 -3.18 -40.09
N LYS A 194 -8.16 -3.73 -38.91
CA LYS A 194 -6.87 -3.59 -38.22
C LYS A 194 -6.34 -4.94 -37.79
N LEU A 195 -5.05 -5.13 -37.99
CA LEU A 195 -4.25 -6.19 -37.41
C LEU A 195 -3.16 -5.53 -36.55
N THR A 196 -3.23 -5.66 -35.22
CA THR A 196 -2.17 -5.21 -34.29
C THR A 196 -1.37 -6.41 -33.81
N VAL A 197 -0.04 -6.26 -33.82
CA VAL A 197 0.93 -7.19 -33.23
C VAL A 197 1.70 -6.47 -32.11
N TYR A 198 1.69 -7.06 -30.91
CA TYR A 198 2.40 -6.54 -29.73
C TYR A 198 3.56 -7.47 -29.36
N PHE A 199 4.74 -6.91 -29.18
CA PHE A 199 5.93 -7.62 -28.71
C PHE A 199 6.17 -7.34 -27.21
N ILE A 200 6.58 -8.37 -26.48
CA ILE A 200 6.80 -8.29 -25.01
C ILE A 200 8.08 -7.47 -24.67
N LYS A 201 8.96 -7.26 -25.65
CA LYS A 201 10.19 -6.46 -25.57
C LYS A 201 10.35 -5.64 -26.85
N ARG A 202 11.22 -4.62 -26.84
CA ARG A 202 11.68 -3.91 -28.03
C ARG A 202 12.29 -4.91 -29.02
N VAL A 203 11.78 -4.98 -30.24
CA VAL A 203 12.31 -5.83 -31.32
C VAL A 203 12.82 -4.97 -32.48
N GLY A 204 13.91 -5.40 -33.12
CA GLY A 204 14.36 -4.85 -34.39
C GLY A 204 13.79 -5.68 -35.53
N ILE A 205 12.79 -5.12 -36.24
CA ILE A 205 12.17 -5.76 -37.40
C ILE A 205 12.95 -5.35 -38.65
N ARG A 206 13.36 -6.33 -39.47
CA ARG A 206 14.04 -6.11 -40.75
C ARG A 206 13.14 -6.33 -41.95
N ASP A 207 12.19 -7.25 -41.85
CA ASP A 207 11.34 -7.68 -42.96
C ASP A 207 9.95 -8.05 -42.42
N ILE A 208 8.89 -7.68 -43.15
CA ILE A 208 7.50 -8.07 -42.89
C ILE A 208 6.88 -8.45 -44.22
N ARG A 209 6.29 -9.64 -44.29
CA ARG A 209 5.65 -10.16 -45.50
C ARG A 209 4.25 -10.65 -45.20
N PHE A 210 3.31 -10.44 -46.11
CA PHE A 210 1.94 -10.92 -45.98
C PHE A 210 1.42 -11.50 -47.29
N TYR A 211 0.54 -12.50 -47.20
CA TYR A 211 -0.02 -13.19 -48.37
C TYR A 211 -1.48 -12.80 -48.59
N VAL A 212 -1.78 -12.40 -49.83
CA VAL A 212 -3.12 -12.09 -50.36
C VAL A 212 -3.18 -12.57 -51.80
N ASP A 213 -4.36 -12.98 -52.29
CA ASP A 213 -4.51 -13.36 -53.70
C ASP A 213 -5.78 -12.75 -54.32
N TYR A 214 -5.62 -11.97 -55.38
CA TYR A 214 -6.73 -11.33 -56.08
C TYR A 214 -7.62 -12.33 -56.84
N ASN A 215 -7.07 -13.45 -57.28
CA ASN A 215 -7.81 -14.46 -58.05
C ASN A 215 -8.64 -15.38 -57.15
N GLU A 216 -8.18 -15.64 -55.91
CA GLU A 216 -8.98 -16.39 -54.92
C GLU A 216 -9.83 -15.52 -53.98
N ASP A 217 -9.43 -14.29 -53.64
CA ASP A 217 -10.14 -13.44 -52.67
C ASP A 217 -11.05 -12.38 -53.32
N GLU A 218 -10.92 -12.10 -54.62
CA GLU A 218 -11.72 -11.15 -55.42
C GLU A 218 -11.94 -9.77 -54.75
N SER A 219 -13.11 -9.58 -54.11
CA SER A 219 -13.49 -8.33 -53.43
C SER A 219 -12.97 -8.23 -51.99
N TYR A 220 -12.55 -9.36 -51.39
CA TYR A 220 -11.93 -9.40 -50.07
C TYR A 220 -10.44 -9.04 -50.10
N THR A 221 -9.83 -8.91 -51.28
CA THR A 221 -8.41 -8.55 -51.44
C THR A 221 -8.17 -7.08 -51.09
N PRO A 222 -7.22 -6.75 -50.20
CA PRO A 222 -6.83 -5.36 -49.91
C PRO A 222 -6.41 -4.58 -51.15
N THR A 223 -6.95 -3.37 -51.33
CA THR A 223 -6.45 -2.37 -52.30
C THR A 223 -5.54 -1.37 -51.61
N LYS A 224 -5.79 -1.03 -50.34
CA LYS A 224 -5.05 0.04 -49.67
C LYS A 224 -4.75 -0.23 -48.21
N ILE A 225 -3.48 -0.20 -47.87
CA ILE A 225 -2.97 -0.58 -46.55
C ILE A 225 -2.01 0.49 -46.03
N ILE A 226 -2.26 0.96 -44.80
CA ILE A 226 -1.32 1.79 -44.04
C ILE A 226 -0.62 0.92 -42.98
N PHE A 227 0.69 1.05 -42.86
CA PHE A 227 1.48 0.37 -41.83
C PHE A 227 2.03 1.39 -40.82
N LYS A 228 1.86 1.06 -39.53
CA LYS A 228 2.26 1.90 -38.40
C LYS A 228 3.07 1.11 -37.40
N SER A 229 3.96 1.78 -36.68
CA SER A 229 4.74 1.19 -35.60
C SER A 229 5.01 2.21 -34.49
N GLY A 230 5.28 1.73 -33.27
CA GLY A 230 5.56 2.58 -32.13
C GLY A 230 5.75 1.83 -30.81
N THR A 231 5.73 2.58 -29.72
CA THR A 231 5.82 2.07 -28.34
C THR A 231 4.48 1.60 -27.77
N SER A 232 3.36 2.14 -28.27
CA SER A 232 2.00 1.79 -27.86
C SER A 232 1.02 2.07 -29.01
N GLU A 233 -0.23 1.57 -28.94
CA GLU A 233 -1.26 1.89 -29.94
C GLU A 233 -1.57 3.39 -30.04
N ASN A 234 -1.40 4.13 -28.94
CA ASN A 234 -1.60 5.57 -28.89
C ASN A 234 -0.42 6.37 -29.47
N ASN A 235 0.71 5.71 -29.75
CA ASN A 235 1.93 6.30 -30.30
C ASN A 235 2.36 5.57 -31.59
N LEU A 236 1.39 5.21 -32.44
CA LEU A 236 1.61 4.54 -33.72
C LEU A 236 1.92 5.54 -34.84
N ILE A 237 3.20 5.70 -35.16
CA ILE A 237 3.67 6.50 -36.29
C ILE A 237 3.51 5.69 -37.58
N GLN A 238 2.93 6.31 -38.61
CA GLN A 238 2.83 5.74 -39.96
C GLN A 238 4.20 5.79 -40.63
N PHE A 239 4.73 4.62 -41.01
CA PHE A 239 6.03 4.49 -41.66
C PHE A 239 5.90 4.08 -43.14
N ALA A 240 4.87 3.30 -43.48
CA ALA A 240 4.66 2.82 -44.84
C ALA A 240 3.18 2.87 -45.26
N THR A 241 2.95 2.84 -46.56
CA THR A 241 1.64 2.73 -47.20
C THR A 241 1.81 1.95 -48.49
N MET A 242 0.88 1.05 -48.79
CA MET A 242 0.88 0.24 -50.01
C MET A 242 -0.50 0.34 -50.66
N ASP A 243 -0.51 0.73 -51.93
CA ASP A 243 -1.65 0.61 -52.83
C ASP A 243 -1.40 -0.62 -53.73
N LEU A 244 -2.35 -1.56 -53.75
CA LEU A 244 -2.29 -2.85 -54.45
C LEU A 244 -3.39 -2.89 -55.51
N SER A 245 -3.07 -3.34 -56.72
CA SER A 245 -3.98 -3.26 -57.89
C SER A 245 -4.55 -4.59 -58.40
N ALA A 246 -3.82 -5.68 -58.18
CA ALA A 246 -4.22 -7.08 -58.41
C ALA A 246 -3.15 -8.00 -57.79
N PRO A 247 -2.94 -7.96 -56.46
CA PRO A 247 -1.84 -8.67 -55.82
C PRO A 247 -2.10 -10.19 -55.80
N SER A 248 -1.07 -10.97 -56.08
CA SER A 248 -1.02 -12.42 -55.91
C SER A 248 0.38 -12.75 -55.38
N GLY A 249 0.51 -13.80 -54.56
CA GLY A 249 1.78 -14.14 -53.91
C GLY A 249 2.13 -13.29 -52.67
N TRP A 250 3.37 -13.43 -52.20
CA TRP A 250 3.86 -12.76 -50.98
C TRP A 250 4.21 -11.28 -51.22
N GLN A 251 3.52 -10.40 -50.49
CA GLN A 251 3.72 -8.95 -50.53
C GLN A 251 4.72 -8.51 -49.44
N LEU A 252 5.74 -7.74 -49.83
CA LEU A 252 6.77 -7.19 -48.93
C LEU A 252 6.40 -5.77 -48.46
N VAL A 253 6.40 -5.53 -47.14
CA VAL A 253 6.18 -4.19 -46.58
C VAL A 253 7.45 -3.33 -46.74
N PRO A 254 7.37 -2.11 -47.31
CA PRO A 254 8.54 -1.26 -47.50
C PRO A 254 9.02 -0.66 -46.17
N ILE A 255 10.01 -1.31 -45.55
CA ILE A 255 10.64 -0.90 -44.28
C ILE A 255 11.87 0.00 -44.49
N ALA A 256 12.42 0.03 -45.72
CA ALA A 256 13.64 0.79 -46.02
C ALA A 256 13.48 2.29 -45.70
N GLY A 257 14.47 2.87 -45.01
CA GLY A 257 14.43 4.26 -44.55
C GLY A 257 13.48 4.54 -43.37
N SER A 258 12.72 3.56 -42.89
CA SER A 258 11.87 3.66 -41.69
C SER A 258 12.58 3.25 -40.40
N GLY A 259 13.86 2.89 -40.48
CA GLY A 259 14.62 2.27 -39.40
C GLY A 259 15.15 3.23 -38.34
N GLY A 260 15.37 2.69 -37.14
CA GLY A 260 16.02 3.36 -36.01
C GLY A 260 17.36 2.75 -35.59
N GLY A 261 17.91 1.84 -36.41
CA GLY A 261 19.28 1.33 -36.26
C GLY A 261 20.29 2.14 -37.09
N PRO A 262 21.60 1.93 -36.89
CA PRO A 262 22.66 2.59 -37.66
C PRO A 262 22.62 2.28 -39.17
N ASP A 263 21.84 1.27 -39.55
CA ASP A 263 21.64 0.82 -40.93
C ASP A 263 20.49 1.55 -41.67
N GLY A 264 19.71 2.39 -40.99
CA GLY A 264 18.50 3.05 -41.53
C GLY A 264 17.35 2.11 -41.94
N ASN A 265 17.50 0.80 -41.72
CA ASN A 265 16.66 -0.25 -42.30
C ASN A 265 16.08 -1.23 -41.25
N THR A 266 16.51 -1.15 -39.99
CA THR A 266 15.90 -1.90 -38.88
C THR A 266 14.81 -1.07 -38.19
N LEU A 267 13.54 -1.40 -38.44
CA LEU A 267 12.36 -0.79 -37.79
C LEU A 267 12.25 -1.28 -36.35
N VAL A 268 12.49 -0.39 -35.38
CA VAL A 268 12.52 -0.77 -33.97
C VAL A 268 11.15 -0.56 -33.32
N SER A 269 10.51 -1.65 -32.89
CA SER A 269 9.08 -1.72 -32.57
C SER A 269 8.79 -2.36 -31.21
N TYR A 270 7.71 -1.93 -30.56
CA TYR A 270 6.97 -2.72 -29.56
C TYR A 270 5.57 -3.09 -30.07
N VAL A 271 4.94 -2.18 -30.83
CA VAL A 271 3.66 -2.39 -31.48
C VAL A 271 3.82 -2.16 -32.97
N PHE A 272 3.38 -3.12 -33.78
CA PHE A 272 3.19 -3.01 -35.23
C PHE A 272 1.70 -3.09 -35.53
N GLN A 273 1.20 -2.25 -36.44
CA GLN A 273 -0.20 -2.28 -36.85
C GLN A 273 -0.34 -2.10 -38.36
N MET A 274 -1.09 -2.99 -38.98
CA MET A 274 -1.56 -2.94 -40.35
C MET A 274 -3.01 -2.44 -40.33
N GLN A 275 -3.30 -1.33 -41.02
CA GLN A 275 -4.63 -0.72 -41.17
C GLN A 275 -5.06 -0.83 -42.63
N ILE A 276 -6.04 -1.69 -42.90
CA ILE A 276 -6.56 -1.95 -44.25
C ILE A 276 -7.77 -1.03 -44.46
N LEU A 277 -7.64 -0.07 -45.36
CA LEU A 277 -8.60 1.02 -45.55
C LEU A 277 -9.68 0.66 -46.56
N GLU A 278 -9.26 0.08 -47.69
CA GLU A 278 -10.04 -0.12 -48.91
C GLU A 278 -9.72 -1.52 -49.47
N ASN A 279 -10.72 -2.26 -49.93
CA ASN A 279 -10.57 -3.53 -50.64
C ASN A 279 -11.07 -3.41 -52.09
N HIS A 280 -10.67 -4.37 -52.94
CA HIS A 280 -11.05 -4.38 -54.34
C HIS A 280 -12.57 -4.49 -54.50
N GLN A 281 -13.09 -3.97 -55.62
CA GLN A 281 -14.53 -4.03 -55.96
C GLN A 281 -15.48 -3.43 -54.89
N ASN A 282 -14.96 -2.58 -53.99
CA ASN A 282 -15.65 -2.06 -52.79
C ASN A 282 -16.07 -3.14 -51.77
N GLY A 283 -15.33 -4.25 -51.65
CA GLY A 283 -15.62 -5.29 -50.65
C GLY A 283 -15.59 -4.78 -49.21
N LYS A 284 -16.65 -5.04 -48.43
CA LYS A 284 -16.80 -4.60 -47.03
C LYS A 284 -15.69 -5.16 -46.14
N ASP A 285 -15.45 -6.46 -46.24
CA ASP A 285 -14.55 -7.22 -45.38
C ASP A 285 -13.33 -7.69 -46.15
N THR A 286 -12.29 -8.10 -45.42
CA THR A 286 -10.96 -8.39 -45.95
C THR A 286 -10.55 -9.83 -45.68
N HIS A 287 -9.84 -10.45 -46.63
CA HIS A 287 -9.08 -11.67 -46.42
C HIS A 287 -7.59 -11.37 -46.28
N LEU A 288 -6.93 -12.08 -45.35
CA LEU A 288 -5.48 -12.08 -45.20
C LEU A 288 -5.04 -13.51 -44.83
N ARG A 289 -4.24 -14.15 -45.68
CA ARG A 289 -3.97 -15.60 -45.60
C ARG A 289 -2.85 -15.94 -44.63
N SER A 290 -1.74 -15.21 -44.74
CA SER A 290 -0.61 -15.36 -43.83
C SER A 290 0.14 -14.05 -43.65
N ILE A 291 0.92 -13.93 -42.57
CA ILE A 291 1.83 -12.81 -42.31
C ILE A 291 3.01 -13.30 -41.47
N LYS A 292 4.22 -12.94 -41.89
CA LYS A 292 5.49 -13.30 -41.23
C LYS A 292 6.33 -12.04 -40.98
N ILE A 293 6.97 -11.99 -39.82
CA ILE A 293 7.78 -10.86 -39.33
C ILE A 293 9.16 -11.39 -38.98
N TYR A 294 10.22 -10.76 -39.49
CA TYR A 294 11.60 -11.20 -39.32
C TYR A 294 12.51 -10.14 -38.70
N ALA A 295 13.48 -10.61 -37.91
CA ALA A 295 14.64 -9.85 -37.45
C ALA A 295 15.91 -10.32 -38.17
N ALA A 296 17.01 -9.58 -38.06
CA ALA A 296 18.33 -10.08 -38.49
C ALA A 296 18.78 -11.25 -37.60
N ASP A 297 19.38 -12.30 -38.19
CA ASP A 297 19.95 -13.41 -37.42
C ASP A 297 21.40 -13.13 -37.02
N THR A 298 21.61 -12.75 -35.76
CA THR A 298 22.94 -12.53 -35.19
C THR A 298 23.70 -13.82 -34.88
N ASP A 299 23.01 -14.96 -34.80
CA ASP A 299 23.63 -16.20 -34.32
C ASP A 299 24.40 -16.93 -35.44
N GLY A 300 23.97 -16.79 -36.69
CA GLY A 300 24.60 -17.41 -37.86
C GLY A 300 26.01 -16.91 -38.17
N ALA A 301 26.31 -15.63 -37.87
CA ALA A 301 27.58 -14.99 -38.24
C ALA A 301 28.82 -15.58 -37.54
N ASN A 302 28.66 -16.32 -36.43
CA ASN A 302 29.74 -17.05 -35.79
C ASN A 302 30.10 -18.36 -36.52
N VAL A 303 29.15 -18.99 -37.22
CA VAL A 303 29.32 -20.32 -37.82
C VAL A 303 30.26 -20.30 -39.03
N GLU A 304 30.34 -19.17 -39.75
CA GLU A 304 31.31 -19.00 -40.84
C GLU A 304 32.70 -18.60 -40.31
N ARG A 305 32.76 -17.77 -39.26
CA ARG A 305 34.03 -17.37 -38.62
C ARG A 305 34.81 -18.55 -38.04
N GLU A 306 34.14 -19.59 -37.53
CA GLU A 306 34.79 -20.82 -37.04
C GLU A 306 35.26 -21.78 -38.14
N ARG A 307 34.91 -21.56 -39.42
CA ARG A 307 35.35 -22.42 -40.54
C ARG A 307 36.71 -21.99 -41.09
N ASP A 308 36.94 -20.70 -41.26
CA ASP A 308 38.19 -20.17 -41.83
C ASP A 308 39.34 -20.10 -40.81
N SER A 309 39.04 -20.09 -39.50
CA SER A 309 40.05 -20.03 -38.44
C SER A 309 40.86 -21.32 -38.23
N ASN A 310 40.59 -22.37 -39.00
CA ASN A 310 41.12 -23.73 -38.77
C ASN A 310 42.24 -24.13 -39.75
N ASN A 311 42.93 -23.16 -40.36
CA ASN A 311 44.03 -23.42 -41.29
C ASN A 311 45.20 -22.41 -41.17
N VAL A 312 46.42 -22.92 -41.40
CA VAL A 312 47.73 -22.25 -41.37
C VAL A 312 48.25 -21.83 -39.97
N SER A 313 49.48 -22.25 -39.69
CA SER A 313 50.19 -22.07 -38.42
C SER A 313 51.35 -21.09 -38.52
N VAL A 314 51.64 -20.41 -37.40
CA VAL A 314 52.97 -19.97 -36.92
C VAL A 314 53.95 -19.35 -37.95
N HIS A 315 54.24 -18.06 -37.79
CA HIS A 315 55.64 -17.61 -37.59
C HIS A 315 55.70 -16.24 -36.88
N SER A 316 56.89 -15.83 -36.46
CA SER A 316 57.16 -14.71 -35.56
C SER A 316 57.94 -13.56 -36.24
N ASP A 317 58.02 -12.43 -35.52
CA ASP A 317 58.98 -11.33 -35.66
C ASP A 317 58.90 -10.44 -36.93
N LEU A 318 58.62 -9.14 -36.75
CA LEU A 318 59.65 -8.08 -36.73
C LEU A 318 59.08 -6.65 -36.71
N THR A 319 59.76 -5.78 -35.94
CA THR A 319 59.94 -4.31 -36.10
C THR A 319 58.75 -3.34 -36.16
N MET A 320 59.00 -2.13 -35.66
CA MET A 320 58.11 -0.96 -35.68
C MET A 320 58.86 0.19 -36.36
N GLU A 321 58.41 0.67 -37.52
CA GLU A 321 58.66 2.02 -38.05
C GLU A 321 57.76 2.34 -39.27
N ASP A 322 57.34 3.60 -39.38
CA ASP A 322 56.78 4.37 -40.51
C ASP A 322 55.73 3.77 -41.49
N VAL A 323 54.52 4.36 -41.52
CA VAL A 323 54.06 5.38 -42.49
C VAL A 323 52.58 5.77 -42.19
N ALA A 324 52.14 6.96 -42.57
CA ALA A 324 50.85 7.55 -42.17
C ALA A 324 49.66 7.32 -43.15
N ALA A 325 48.46 7.55 -42.61
CA ALA A 325 47.18 7.84 -43.30
C ALA A 325 46.54 6.72 -44.15
N ASP A 326 45.61 5.98 -43.53
CA ASP A 326 44.54 5.23 -44.20
C ASP A 326 43.28 5.29 -43.31
N GLU A 327 42.33 6.18 -43.65
CA GLU A 327 41.06 6.34 -42.90
C GLU A 327 40.10 5.19 -43.23
N ARG A 328 40.26 4.06 -42.54
CA ARG A 328 39.30 2.96 -42.60
C ARG A 328 38.11 3.24 -41.66
N PRO A 329 36.86 3.03 -42.10
CA PRO A 329 35.72 3.11 -41.20
C PRO A 329 35.84 2.05 -40.09
N ALA A 330 35.38 2.38 -38.89
CA ALA A 330 35.38 1.46 -37.76
C ALA A 330 34.54 0.19 -38.06
N ASP A 331 34.91 -0.93 -37.45
CA ASP A 331 34.19 -2.20 -37.60
C ASP A 331 32.73 -2.02 -37.15
N PRO A 332 31.72 -2.28 -38.01
CA PRO A 332 30.31 -2.13 -37.66
C PRO A 332 29.81 -3.02 -36.51
N TRP A 333 30.65 -3.94 -36.01
CA TRP A 333 30.28 -4.96 -35.03
C TRP A 333 30.92 -4.77 -33.64
N ASP A 334 31.34 -3.55 -33.29
CA ASP A 334 31.70 -3.22 -31.90
C ASP A 334 30.50 -3.36 -30.96
N ILE A 335 30.58 -4.32 -30.04
CA ILE A 335 29.52 -4.72 -29.12
C ILE A 335 29.14 -3.60 -28.14
N SER A 336 30.03 -2.64 -27.88
CA SER A 336 29.79 -1.52 -26.95
C SER A 336 28.60 -0.63 -27.34
N VAL A 337 28.20 -0.62 -28.62
CA VAL A 337 27.07 0.18 -29.12
C VAL A 337 25.71 -0.42 -28.72
N LEU A 338 25.63 -1.74 -28.47
CA LEU A 338 24.36 -2.42 -28.13
C LEU A 338 23.93 -2.21 -26.67
N GLU A 339 24.89 -2.06 -25.74
CA GLU A 339 24.58 -1.78 -24.32
C GLU A 339 24.20 -0.31 -24.06
N ALA A 340 24.66 0.63 -24.90
CA ALA A 340 24.40 2.06 -24.76
C ALA A 340 22.95 2.48 -25.11
N GLY A 341 22.22 1.64 -25.85
CA GLY A 341 20.86 1.89 -26.32
C GLY A 341 20.81 2.74 -27.61
N LEU A 342 20.14 2.21 -28.64
CA LEU A 342 20.05 2.87 -29.95
C LEU A 342 19.34 4.24 -29.87
N PRO A 343 19.99 5.33 -30.37
CA PRO A 343 19.46 6.69 -30.29
C PRO A 343 18.27 6.92 -31.22
N ILE A 344 17.48 7.96 -30.92
CA ILE A 344 16.31 8.36 -31.71
C ILE A 344 16.77 9.06 -33.01
N PRO A 345 16.30 8.63 -34.20
CA PRO A 345 16.60 9.29 -35.47
C PRO A 345 16.14 10.75 -35.53
N ASP A 346 16.84 11.59 -36.30
CA ASP A 346 16.54 13.03 -36.37
C ASP A 346 15.16 13.35 -36.96
N PHE A 347 14.59 12.48 -37.80
CA PHE A 347 13.22 12.65 -38.31
C PHE A 347 12.13 12.45 -37.24
N MET A 348 12.49 11.92 -36.07
CA MET A 348 11.61 11.80 -34.88
C MET A 348 11.89 12.89 -33.84
N LYS A 349 12.66 13.94 -34.18
CA LYS A 349 12.93 15.11 -33.31
C LYS A 349 12.18 16.33 -33.82
N GLU A 350 11.70 17.18 -32.91
CA GLU A 350 10.99 18.41 -33.27
C GLU A 350 11.97 19.48 -33.82
N PRO A 351 11.54 20.35 -34.76
CA PRO A 351 12.41 21.35 -35.37
C PRO A 351 12.69 22.53 -34.42
N GLU A 352 13.95 22.73 -34.04
CA GLU A 352 14.35 23.86 -33.18
C GLU A 352 14.18 25.23 -33.87
N ILE A 353 13.45 26.12 -33.20
CA ILE A 353 13.51 27.58 -33.44
C ILE A 353 13.85 28.27 -32.13
N ARG A 354 14.92 29.08 -32.12
CA ARG A 354 15.39 29.80 -30.94
C ARG A 354 14.62 31.12 -30.76
N PHE A 355 13.89 31.27 -29.65
CA PHE A 355 14.27 32.16 -28.53
C PHE A 355 13.14 32.29 -27.49
N GLU A 356 13.53 32.37 -26.22
CA GLU A 356 12.71 32.70 -25.04
C GLU A 356 11.57 31.72 -24.66
N ALA A 357 11.37 31.55 -23.35
CA ALA A 357 10.47 30.54 -22.76
C ALA A 357 9.19 31.22 -22.18
N PRO A 358 8.13 30.49 -21.75
CA PRO A 358 8.00 29.03 -21.64
C PRO A 358 6.66 28.41 -22.13
N LYS A 359 6.58 27.06 -22.06
CA LYS A 359 5.38 26.16 -21.94
C LYS A 359 5.15 25.13 -23.07
N SER A 360 5.98 24.09 -23.10
CA SER A 360 5.54 22.73 -23.47
C SER A 360 6.52 21.67 -22.94
N ALA A 361 6.01 20.46 -22.69
CA ALA A 361 6.70 19.17 -22.60
C ALA A 361 8.20 19.13 -22.19
N ILE A 362 8.52 19.39 -20.91
CA ILE A 362 9.76 18.86 -20.30
C ILE A 362 9.39 18.07 -19.04
N LEU A 363 9.72 16.77 -19.01
CA LEU A 363 9.48 15.85 -17.89
C LEU A 363 10.52 16.03 -16.77
N ASN A 364 10.56 17.24 -16.20
CA ASN A 364 11.42 17.56 -15.07
C ASN A 364 10.72 17.26 -13.74
N THR A 365 10.98 16.07 -13.20
CA THR A 365 10.65 15.70 -11.81
C THR A 365 11.49 16.54 -10.85
N LEU A 366 10.99 17.74 -10.50
CA LEU A 366 11.71 18.74 -9.72
C LEU A 366 12.22 18.21 -8.38
N ARG A 367 13.51 17.84 -8.34
CA ARG A 367 14.22 17.54 -7.09
C ARG A 367 15.48 18.36 -7.00
N ARG A 368 15.40 19.27 -6.04
CA ARG A 368 16.40 20.24 -5.65
C ARG A 368 17.22 19.64 -4.50
N TRP A 369 18.38 20.20 -4.21
CA TRP A 369 19.15 19.85 -3.01
C TRP A 369 19.92 21.05 -2.48
N ILE A 370 20.74 20.79 -1.46
CA ILE A 370 21.49 21.75 -0.65
C ILE A 370 22.95 21.30 -0.60
N LYS A 371 23.88 22.26 -0.51
CA LYS A 371 25.33 22.02 -0.47
C LYS A 371 25.99 22.85 0.63
N MET A 372 25.93 22.36 1.87
CA MET A 372 26.51 23.03 3.04
C MET A 372 27.98 23.41 2.87
N ASN A 373 28.37 24.57 3.42
CA ASN A 373 29.75 25.07 3.47
C ASN A 373 30.46 24.73 4.81
N ARG A 374 31.66 25.28 5.07
CA ARG A 374 32.82 24.54 5.65
C ARG A 374 33.13 24.76 7.15
N SER A 375 32.21 25.31 7.92
CA SER A 375 32.38 25.50 9.38
C SER A 375 31.05 25.38 10.11
N ALA A 376 31.06 25.19 11.43
CA ALA A 376 29.83 25.16 12.24
C ALA A 376 29.15 26.55 12.36
N GLU A 377 29.96 27.61 12.39
CA GLU A 377 29.53 29.01 12.54
C GLU A 377 29.18 29.68 11.19
N ASP A 378 29.51 29.07 10.06
CA ASP A 378 29.21 29.64 8.74
C ASP A 378 27.68 29.76 8.51
N PRO A 379 27.19 30.80 7.81
CA PRO A 379 25.80 30.84 7.37
C PRO A 379 25.47 29.63 6.47
N PHE A 380 24.20 29.24 6.42
CA PHE A 380 23.78 28.17 5.51
C PHE A 380 23.82 28.67 4.06
N GLU A 381 24.72 28.12 3.26
CA GLU A 381 24.76 28.30 1.81
C GLU A 381 24.37 26.98 1.11
N ALA A 382 23.72 27.08 -0.05
CA ALA A 382 23.12 25.97 -0.74
C ALA A 382 22.96 26.23 -2.25
N HIS A 383 23.01 25.16 -3.05
CA HIS A 383 22.83 25.22 -4.50
C HIS A 383 21.74 24.26 -4.97
N LEU A 384 20.74 24.81 -5.66
CA LEU A 384 19.67 24.11 -6.33
C LEU A 384 20.19 23.46 -7.63
N GLU A 385 19.77 22.23 -7.88
CA GLU A 385 20.02 21.50 -9.12
C GLU A 385 18.70 20.81 -9.53
N LEU A 386 18.67 20.19 -10.70
CA LEU A 386 17.48 19.54 -11.24
C LEU A 386 17.87 18.29 -12.02
N VAL A 387 17.38 17.12 -11.57
CA VAL A 387 17.70 15.82 -12.19
C VAL A 387 16.49 14.93 -12.40
N HIS A 388 16.65 13.92 -13.25
CA HIS A 388 15.77 12.75 -13.23
C HIS A 388 16.05 11.89 -11.99
N ILE A 389 14.99 11.41 -11.33
CA ILE A 389 15.08 10.61 -10.08
C ILE A 389 15.98 9.37 -10.22
N GLU A 390 15.81 8.60 -11.29
CA GLU A 390 16.52 7.32 -11.48
C GLU A 390 17.99 7.50 -11.84
N GLN A 391 18.39 8.74 -12.18
CA GLN A 391 19.75 9.15 -12.54
C GLN A 391 20.36 10.06 -11.45
N ALA A 392 19.67 10.23 -10.32
CA ALA A 392 20.13 11.12 -9.26
C ALA A 392 21.40 10.55 -8.59
N PRO A 393 22.47 11.36 -8.43
CA PRO A 393 23.61 10.95 -7.62
C PRO A 393 23.17 10.73 -6.15
N PRO A 394 23.84 9.84 -5.39
CA PRO A 394 23.44 9.51 -4.02
C PRO A 394 23.16 10.74 -3.15
N TYR A 395 21.94 10.77 -2.59
CA TYR A 395 21.43 11.83 -1.73
C TYR A 395 20.73 11.23 -0.51
N GLU A 396 20.63 12.01 0.55
CA GLU A 396 19.88 11.65 1.76
C GLU A 396 18.60 12.48 1.82
N ALA A 397 17.50 11.90 2.29
CA ALA A 397 16.24 12.62 2.50
C ALA A 397 16.04 12.91 3.99
N LEU A 398 15.72 14.15 4.34
CA LEU A 398 15.41 14.55 5.71
C LEU A 398 13.90 14.34 5.99
N SER A 399 13.59 13.45 6.93
CA SER A 399 12.24 13.30 7.49
C SER A 399 12.19 14.00 8.84
N TYR A 400 11.33 15.01 8.98
CA TYR A 400 11.29 15.87 10.17
C TYR A 400 9.96 16.60 10.35
N THR A 401 9.77 17.22 11.52
CA THR A 401 8.62 18.10 11.78
C THR A 401 8.98 19.57 11.54
N TRP A 402 8.11 20.31 10.84
CA TRP A 402 8.37 21.71 10.47
C TRP A 402 8.37 22.72 11.64
N GLY A 403 8.22 22.28 12.88
CA GLY A 403 7.94 23.16 14.02
C GLY A 403 6.51 23.73 14.00
N LYS A 404 6.16 24.55 15.00
CA LYS A 404 4.80 25.10 15.15
C LYS A 404 4.53 26.19 14.11
N PRO A 405 3.27 26.41 13.67
CA PRO A 405 2.93 27.52 12.77
C PRO A 405 3.35 28.90 13.31
N THR A 406 3.33 29.08 14.64
CA THR A 406 3.67 30.31 15.36
C THR A 406 5.17 30.56 15.56
N GLU A 407 6.03 29.58 15.28
CA GLU A 407 7.48 29.74 15.40
C GLU A 407 8.03 30.60 14.26
N GLN A 408 8.62 31.74 14.64
CA GLN A 408 9.31 32.63 13.71
C GLN A 408 10.66 32.01 13.28
N PRO A 409 11.12 32.28 12.05
CA PRO A 409 12.48 31.96 11.63
C PRO A 409 13.53 32.60 12.55
N ARG A 410 14.58 31.86 12.89
CA ARG A 410 15.76 32.38 13.62
C ARG A 410 16.86 32.83 12.67
N ASP A 411 17.02 32.12 11.54
CA ASP A 411 18.11 32.28 10.59
C ASP A 411 17.61 32.01 9.14
N TYR A 412 18.49 32.15 8.15
CA TYR A 412 18.22 32.01 6.72
C TYR A 412 19.16 30.98 6.07
N ILE A 413 18.69 30.37 4.98
CA ILE A 413 19.52 29.62 4.04
C ILE A 413 19.62 30.36 2.71
N TRP A 414 20.85 30.57 2.25
CA TRP A 414 21.17 31.24 1.00
C TRP A 414 21.17 30.18 -0.12
N LEU A 415 20.04 30.06 -0.81
CA LEU A 415 19.85 29.19 -1.98
C LEU A 415 20.24 29.98 -3.23
N ASP A 416 21.39 29.67 -3.81
CA ASP A 416 21.97 30.34 -4.99
C ASP A 416 22.01 31.88 -4.86
N GLY A 417 22.39 32.36 -3.67
CA GLY A 417 22.48 33.78 -3.34
C GLY A 417 21.16 34.43 -2.89
N HIS A 418 20.05 33.69 -2.88
CA HIS A 418 18.74 34.17 -2.38
C HIS A 418 18.46 33.68 -0.95
N PRO A 419 18.22 34.57 0.03
CA PRO A 419 17.96 34.17 1.41
C PRO A 419 16.52 33.69 1.60
N LEU A 420 16.36 32.42 1.98
CA LEU A 420 15.09 31.81 2.35
C LEU A 420 15.05 31.61 3.89
N PRO A 421 14.05 32.13 4.61
CA PRO A 421 13.98 31.97 6.07
C PRO A 421 13.69 30.53 6.49
N ILE A 422 14.39 30.03 7.52
CA ILE A 422 14.22 28.66 8.04
C ILE A 422 13.75 28.64 9.50
N LYS A 423 12.87 27.69 9.81
CA LYS A 423 12.30 27.49 11.15
C LYS A 423 13.28 26.80 12.11
N PRO A 424 13.16 27.03 13.44
CA PRO A 424 14.06 26.49 14.45
C PRO A 424 14.42 25.02 14.26
N ASN A 425 13.44 24.12 14.19
CA ASN A 425 13.72 22.68 14.11
C ASN A 425 14.39 22.24 12.79
N LEU A 426 14.21 23.00 11.70
CA LEU A 426 14.96 22.77 10.46
C LEU A 426 16.39 23.28 10.59
N GLU A 427 16.58 24.47 11.15
CA GLU A 427 17.91 25.03 11.41
C GLU A 427 18.73 24.10 12.32
N ASP A 428 18.15 23.64 13.44
CA ASP A 428 18.77 22.70 14.38
C ASP A 428 19.20 21.40 13.67
N ALA A 429 18.31 20.82 12.86
CA ALA A 429 18.63 19.66 12.01
C ALA A 429 19.80 19.96 11.06
N LEU A 430 19.73 21.08 10.32
CA LEU A 430 20.74 21.43 9.34
C LEU A 430 22.11 21.76 9.96
N ARG A 431 22.18 22.22 11.23
CA ARG A 431 23.45 22.32 11.97
C ARG A 431 23.97 20.92 12.36
N SER A 432 23.16 20.08 13.00
CA SER A 432 23.55 18.71 13.39
C SER A 432 23.80 17.74 12.22
N LEU A 433 23.39 18.10 11.00
CA LEU A 433 23.66 17.35 9.77
C LEU A 433 24.86 17.86 8.97
N ARG A 434 25.45 19.02 9.32
CA ARG A 434 26.62 19.58 8.63
C ARG A 434 27.88 18.79 9.00
N PHE A 435 28.55 18.20 8.01
CA PHE A 435 29.89 17.64 8.23
C PHE A 435 30.92 18.77 8.29
N PRO A 436 31.98 18.68 9.12
CA PRO A 436 32.95 19.77 9.28
C PRO A 436 33.63 20.19 7.96
N ASN A 437 34.04 19.22 7.15
CA ASN A 437 34.92 19.45 5.98
C ASN A 437 34.27 19.10 4.64
N GLN A 438 33.00 18.66 4.61
CA GLN A 438 32.38 18.06 3.42
C GLN A 438 30.95 18.55 3.17
N ALA A 439 30.67 18.88 1.91
CA ALA A 439 29.32 19.16 1.44
C ALA A 439 28.45 17.89 1.43
N ARG A 440 27.27 17.97 2.06
CA ARG A 440 26.28 16.89 2.15
C ARG A 440 25.10 17.16 1.21
N ARG A 441 24.72 16.19 0.37
CA ARG A 441 23.61 16.31 -0.60
C ARG A 441 22.29 15.88 0.05
N LEU A 442 21.52 16.86 0.53
CA LEU A 442 20.24 16.66 1.22
C LEU A 442 19.04 17.05 0.34
N TRP A 443 17.98 16.25 0.40
CA TRP A 443 16.62 16.65 0.01
C TRP A 443 15.79 16.98 1.26
N VAL A 444 15.08 18.11 1.23
CA VAL A 444 14.28 18.65 2.35
C VAL A 444 13.00 19.27 1.78
N ASP A 445 11.82 18.78 2.15
CA ASP A 445 10.53 19.19 1.56
C ASP A 445 10.28 20.72 1.57
N ALA A 446 10.55 21.40 2.69
CA ALA A 446 10.36 22.84 2.85
C ALA A 446 11.32 23.71 2.02
N LEU A 447 12.40 23.14 1.48
CA LEU A 447 13.43 23.83 0.68
C LEU A 447 13.45 23.36 -0.79
N CYS A 448 13.00 22.12 -1.03
CA CYS A 448 13.08 21.46 -2.33
C CYS A 448 11.79 21.51 -3.16
N ILE A 449 10.68 21.97 -2.55
CA ILE A 449 9.38 22.19 -3.18
C ILE A 449 9.02 23.67 -3.02
N ASP A 450 8.53 24.32 -4.08
CA ASP A 450 7.93 25.65 -3.95
C ASP A 450 6.59 25.56 -3.21
N GLN A 451 6.63 25.87 -1.91
CA GLN A 451 5.46 25.83 -1.01
C GLN A 451 4.42 26.92 -1.31
N SER A 452 4.76 27.95 -2.11
CA SER A 452 3.80 28.97 -2.57
C SER A 452 3.00 28.50 -3.79
N ASN A 453 3.59 27.59 -4.58
CA ASN A 453 3.02 27.08 -5.81
C ASN A 453 2.19 25.82 -5.54
N LEU A 454 0.88 26.01 -5.30
CA LEU A 454 -0.05 24.92 -4.99
C LEU A 454 -0.10 23.81 -6.06
N ASP A 455 0.15 24.15 -7.34
CA ASP A 455 0.21 23.17 -8.43
C ASP A 455 1.52 22.36 -8.40
N GLU A 456 2.63 22.96 -7.97
CA GLU A 456 3.87 22.22 -7.69
C GLU A 456 3.69 21.34 -6.45
N ARG A 457 3.19 21.88 -5.33
CA ARG A 457 2.91 21.09 -4.10
C ARG A 457 2.02 19.87 -4.40
N ALA A 458 0.94 20.03 -5.18
CA ALA A 458 0.04 18.94 -5.56
C ALA A 458 0.75 17.83 -6.36
N ARG A 459 1.58 18.18 -7.36
CA ARG A 459 2.38 17.19 -8.11
C ARG A 459 3.45 16.54 -7.25
N GLN A 460 4.16 17.33 -6.44
CA GLN A 460 5.26 16.84 -5.61
C GLN A 460 4.79 15.80 -4.58
N VAL A 461 3.60 15.98 -3.99
CA VAL A 461 2.97 15.00 -3.11
C VAL A 461 2.83 13.62 -3.77
N GLN A 462 2.42 13.57 -5.04
CA GLN A 462 2.33 12.30 -5.79
C GLN A 462 3.70 11.63 -5.96
N TYR A 463 4.77 12.44 -6.12
CA TYR A 463 6.14 11.96 -6.25
C TYR A 463 6.88 11.75 -4.91
N MET A 464 6.32 12.13 -3.76
CA MET A 464 7.00 12.05 -2.46
C MET A 464 7.41 10.62 -2.11
N ARG A 465 6.56 9.60 -2.31
CA ARG A 465 6.93 8.18 -2.04
C ARG A 465 8.22 7.79 -2.76
N LEU A 466 8.41 8.28 -3.99
CA LEU A 466 9.61 8.01 -4.79
C LEU A 466 10.85 8.81 -4.31
N VAL A 467 10.69 9.87 -3.50
CA VAL A 467 11.84 10.57 -2.88
C VAL A 467 12.54 9.63 -1.92
N TYR A 468 11.81 9.15 -0.93
CA TYR A 468 12.39 8.37 0.15
C TYR A 468 12.78 6.96 -0.31
N LYS A 469 12.09 6.38 -1.31
CA LYS A 469 12.49 5.11 -1.95
C LYS A 469 13.85 5.17 -2.64
N HIS A 470 14.21 6.28 -3.27
CA HIS A 470 15.46 6.43 -4.03
C HIS A 470 16.54 7.23 -3.27
N ALA A 471 16.30 7.60 -2.01
CA ALA A 471 17.33 8.14 -1.14
C ALA A 471 18.30 7.03 -0.70
N ALA A 472 19.59 7.36 -0.57
CA ALA A 472 20.61 6.44 -0.08
C ALA A 472 20.38 6.06 1.41
N ARG A 473 19.86 7.00 2.19
CA ARG A 473 19.15 6.77 3.45
C ARG A 473 18.18 7.92 3.76
N VAL A 474 17.21 7.63 4.61
CA VAL A 474 16.34 8.63 5.23
C VAL A 474 16.86 8.96 6.62
N VAL A 475 17.05 10.25 6.90
CA VAL A 475 17.43 10.71 8.23
C VAL A 475 16.19 11.21 8.94
N VAL A 476 15.77 10.46 9.97
CA VAL A 476 14.65 10.80 10.84
C VAL A 476 15.15 11.72 11.94
N TRP A 477 14.90 13.02 11.79
CA TRP A 477 15.29 14.03 12.77
C TRP A 477 14.26 14.14 13.89
N LEU A 478 14.70 13.78 15.10
CA LEU A 478 13.91 13.76 16.32
C LEU A 478 14.22 14.94 17.25
N GLY A 479 14.96 15.95 16.79
CA GLY A 479 15.30 17.16 17.55
C GLY A 479 16.65 17.11 18.28
N LEU A 480 16.84 18.04 19.21
CA LEU A 480 18.03 18.12 20.07
C LEU A 480 17.95 17.11 21.24
N LYS A 481 19.07 16.89 21.95
CA LYS A 481 19.10 15.96 23.09
C LYS A 481 18.56 16.58 24.38
N THR A 482 17.85 15.77 25.14
CA THR A 482 17.50 15.98 26.54
C THR A 482 18.53 15.26 27.43
N SER A 483 18.60 15.60 28.72
CA SER A 483 19.54 14.96 29.66
C SER A 483 19.40 13.43 29.72
N GLY A 484 18.20 12.91 29.45
CA GLY A 484 17.91 11.47 29.43
C GLY A 484 18.08 10.77 28.09
N THR A 485 18.28 11.50 26.99
CA THR A 485 18.29 10.92 25.63
C THR A 485 19.32 9.79 25.48
N HIS A 486 20.50 9.92 26.09
CA HIS A 486 21.54 8.89 25.95
C HIS A 486 21.16 7.57 26.65
N GLU A 487 20.53 7.64 27.83
CA GLU A 487 19.97 6.47 28.52
C GLU A 487 18.84 5.83 27.70
N ALA A 488 17.96 6.65 27.11
CA ALA A 488 16.85 6.21 26.28
C ALA A 488 17.32 5.38 25.07
N LEU A 489 18.32 5.86 24.33
CA LEU A 489 18.82 5.14 23.16
C LEU A 489 19.61 3.88 23.55
N GLN A 490 20.34 3.88 24.69
CA GLN A 490 20.94 2.65 25.23
C GLN A 490 19.88 1.60 25.61
N ALA A 491 18.78 2.02 26.24
CA ALA A 491 17.66 1.12 26.56
C ALA A 491 17.01 0.59 25.27
N ALA A 492 16.76 1.44 24.28
CA ALA A 492 16.22 1.04 22.98
C ALA A 492 17.14 0.03 22.26
N GLU A 493 18.47 0.23 22.31
CA GLU A 493 19.44 -0.71 21.72
C GLU A 493 19.43 -2.08 22.43
N ARG A 494 19.41 -2.11 23.77
CA ARG A 494 19.29 -3.35 24.54
C ARG A 494 17.98 -4.09 24.21
N ILE A 495 16.88 -3.36 24.13
CA ILE A 495 15.55 -3.90 23.80
C ILE A 495 15.51 -4.41 22.35
N ALA A 496 16.13 -3.70 21.40
CA ALA A 496 16.20 -4.16 20.00
C ALA A 496 16.90 -5.52 19.87
N ARG A 497 17.93 -5.78 20.69
CA ARG A 497 18.63 -7.08 20.72
C ARG A 497 17.71 -8.25 21.13
N LEU A 498 16.59 -8.04 21.84
CA LEU A 498 15.59 -9.11 22.09
C LEU A 498 14.99 -9.67 20.80
N ARG A 499 14.97 -8.90 19.69
CA ARG A 499 14.56 -9.41 18.37
C ARG A 499 15.50 -10.47 17.84
N GLU A 500 16.79 -10.39 18.14
CA GLU A 500 17.78 -11.39 17.71
C GLU A 500 17.57 -12.78 18.34
N TYR A 501 16.86 -12.84 19.48
CA TYR A 501 16.48 -14.07 20.19
C TYR A 501 15.04 -14.53 19.93
N THR A 502 14.23 -13.70 19.26
CA THR A 502 12.82 -14.00 18.95
C THR A 502 12.54 -14.14 17.44
N ASP A 503 13.53 -13.87 16.58
CA ASP A 503 13.45 -14.04 15.12
C ASP A 503 13.33 -15.52 14.69
N PRO A 504 12.18 -15.95 14.12
CA PRO A 504 11.98 -17.31 13.63
C PRO A 504 12.87 -17.67 12.42
N ALA A 505 13.56 -16.72 11.77
CA ALA A 505 14.51 -17.01 10.71
C ALA A 505 15.90 -17.46 11.22
N ARG A 506 16.24 -17.16 12.48
CA ARG A 506 17.44 -17.69 13.15
C ARG A 506 17.18 -19.03 13.85
N SER A 507 15.97 -19.22 14.36
CA SER A 507 15.45 -20.53 14.77
C SER A 507 15.27 -21.43 13.55
N GLY A 508 16.36 -22.09 13.13
CA GLY A 508 16.39 -22.92 11.91
C GLY A 508 15.25 -23.93 11.86
N ALA A 509 14.75 -24.22 10.65
CA ALA A 509 13.39 -24.72 10.34
C ALA A 509 12.88 -26.01 11.03
N ASN A 510 13.70 -26.68 11.86
CA ASN A 510 13.31 -27.83 12.68
C ASN A 510 13.27 -27.53 14.20
N SER A 511 13.57 -26.30 14.62
CA SER A 511 13.48 -25.86 16.01
C SER A 511 12.06 -25.36 16.31
N ALA A 512 11.47 -25.85 17.41
CA ALA A 512 10.21 -25.33 17.90
C ALA A 512 10.40 -23.87 18.37
N PRO A 513 9.38 -23.00 18.23
CA PRO A 513 9.43 -21.69 18.86
C PRO A 513 9.61 -21.86 20.38
N PRO A 514 10.39 -20.99 21.06
CA PRO A 514 10.53 -21.03 22.50
C PRO A 514 9.16 -20.86 23.17
N ASP A 515 8.96 -21.58 24.27
CA ASP A 515 7.71 -21.55 25.02
C ASP A 515 7.50 -20.21 25.73
N SER A 516 6.24 -19.87 26.00
CA SER A 516 5.85 -18.54 26.51
C SER A 516 6.51 -18.20 27.84
N ASP A 517 6.75 -19.21 28.69
CA ASP A 517 7.36 -19.01 30.01
C ASP A 517 8.87 -18.74 29.88
N THR A 518 9.57 -19.46 29.00
CA THR A 518 10.97 -19.17 28.64
C THR A 518 11.13 -17.78 28.01
N LEU A 519 10.21 -17.39 27.12
CA LEU A 519 10.21 -16.04 26.54
C LEU A 519 9.98 -14.96 27.60
N GLN A 520 8.99 -15.14 28.48
CA GLN A 520 8.71 -14.19 29.57
C GLN A 520 9.89 -14.10 30.54
N ALA A 521 10.54 -15.21 30.89
CA ALA A 521 11.74 -15.22 31.73
C ALA A 521 12.92 -14.49 31.07
N LEU A 522 13.16 -14.71 29.77
CA LEU A 522 14.21 -14.05 29.00
C LEU A 522 13.99 -12.53 28.92
N VAL A 523 12.76 -12.11 28.61
CA VAL A 523 12.36 -10.69 28.58
C VAL A 523 12.53 -10.05 29.95
N SER A 524 12.05 -10.71 31.02
CA SER A 524 12.16 -10.20 32.39
C SER A 524 13.64 -10.00 32.79
N SER A 525 14.50 -10.97 32.49
CA SER A 525 15.94 -10.90 32.78
C SER A 525 16.66 -9.80 31.99
N MET A 526 16.33 -9.58 30.71
CA MET A 526 16.92 -8.47 29.95
C MET A 526 16.39 -7.08 30.36
N MET A 527 15.21 -7.02 30.99
CA MET A 527 14.65 -5.78 31.52
C MET A 527 15.11 -5.46 32.94
N GLU A 528 15.59 -6.44 33.71
CA GLU A 528 16.04 -6.28 35.11
C GLU A 528 17.18 -5.24 35.25
N ASP A 529 18.08 -5.16 34.28
CA ASP A 529 19.20 -4.21 34.21
C ASP A 529 18.85 -2.86 33.53
N ILE A 530 17.58 -2.59 33.21
CA ILE A 530 17.15 -1.33 32.56
C ILE A 530 16.49 -0.39 33.57
N PRO A 531 17.08 0.80 33.86
CA PRO A 531 16.50 1.75 34.81
C PRO A 531 15.12 2.27 34.37
N GLU A 532 14.22 2.46 35.34
CA GLU A 532 12.92 3.12 35.14
C GLU A 532 13.07 4.55 34.56
N SER A 533 14.16 5.25 34.91
CA SER A 533 14.53 6.53 34.29
C SER A 533 14.77 6.39 32.80
N ALA A 534 15.50 5.35 32.36
CA ALA A 534 15.81 5.13 30.95
C ALA A 534 14.54 4.84 30.13
N MET A 535 13.57 4.10 30.69
CA MET A 535 12.28 3.86 30.06
C MET A 535 11.39 5.11 30.05
N THR A 536 11.43 5.94 31.09
CA THR A 536 10.77 7.26 31.12
C THR A 536 11.37 8.21 30.07
N ASN A 537 12.68 8.20 29.92
CA ASN A 537 13.42 8.97 28.92
C ASN A 537 13.15 8.45 27.49
N LEU A 538 12.92 7.15 27.32
CA LEU A 538 12.53 6.54 26.05
C LEU A 538 11.10 6.93 25.67
N ASP A 539 10.17 7.00 26.63
CA ASP A 539 8.83 7.52 26.38
C ASP A 539 8.85 9.01 25.96
N GLU A 540 9.74 9.84 26.53
CA GLU A 540 9.94 11.23 26.07
C GLU A 540 10.26 11.29 24.57
N VAL A 541 11.15 10.41 24.09
CA VAL A 541 11.48 10.30 22.65
C VAL A 541 10.23 9.95 21.82
N PHE A 542 9.39 9.01 22.27
CA PHE A 542 8.15 8.66 21.55
C PHE A 542 7.03 9.70 21.65
N GLN A 543 7.00 10.52 22.70
CA GLN A 543 6.10 11.67 22.81
C GLN A 543 6.46 12.81 21.83
N ARG A 544 7.65 12.81 21.20
CA ARG A 544 8.07 13.87 20.28
C ARG A 544 7.12 13.94 19.06
N PRO A 545 6.79 15.16 18.54
CA PRO A 545 5.81 15.33 17.47
C PRO A 545 6.10 14.64 16.13
N TYR A 546 7.26 13.99 15.98
CA TYR A 546 7.60 13.18 14.82
C TYR A 546 6.71 11.93 14.73
N PHE A 547 6.55 11.19 15.83
CA PHE A 547 5.82 9.92 15.86
C PHE A 547 4.31 10.08 15.64
N THR A 548 3.81 11.32 15.68
CA THR A 548 2.44 11.71 15.40
C THR A 548 2.28 12.54 14.11
N ARG A 549 3.32 12.76 13.27
CA ARG A 549 3.16 13.55 12.03
C ARG A 549 2.74 12.67 10.84
N CYS A 550 1.61 12.99 10.20
CA CYS A 550 1.02 12.16 9.13
C CYS A 550 1.95 11.90 7.93
N TRP A 551 2.80 12.86 7.55
CA TRP A 551 3.74 12.72 6.43
C TRP A 551 4.85 11.69 6.71
N CYS A 552 5.43 11.73 7.90
CA CYS A 552 6.61 10.94 8.29
C CYS A 552 6.43 9.41 8.18
N VAL A 553 5.18 8.95 8.18
CA VAL A 553 4.78 7.56 7.94
C VAL A 553 5.19 7.10 6.53
N GLN A 554 4.85 7.89 5.50
CA GLN A 554 5.18 7.60 4.10
C GLN A 554 6.69 7.70 3.85
N GLU A 555 7.33 8.66 4.51
CA GLU A 555 8.77 8.94 4.43
C GLU A 555 9.61 7.74 4.92
N VAL A 556 9.26 7.16 6.07
CA VAL A 556 9.93 5.96 6.60
C VAL A 556 9.53 4.70 5.85
N LEU A 557 8.24 4.49 5.55
CA LEU A 557 7.81 3.24 4.90
C LEU A 557 8.46 3.08 3.51
N ALA A 558 8.48 4.15 2.72
CA ALA A 558 9.04 4.10 1.38
C ALA A 558 10.57 3.96 1.37
N SER A 559 11.26 4.31 2.46
CA SER A 559 12.72 4.21 2.57
C SER A 559 13.26 2.80 2.31
N SER A 560 14.48 2.72 1.79
CA SER A 560 15.31 1.51 1.83
C SER A 560 15.89 1.32 3.24
N TRP A 561 16.57 2.34 3.75
CA TRP A 561 17.21 2.43 5.06
C TRP A 561 16.87 3.76 5.74
N ALA A 562 16.60 3.72 7.04
CA ALA A 562 16.28 4.90 7.85
C ALA A 562 17.03 4.89 9.19
N ILE A 563 17.59 6.03 9.58
CA ILE A 563 18.24 6.24 10.88
C ILE A 563 17.45 7.25 11.72
N ALA A 564 17.32 6.99 13.02
CA ALA A 564 16.90 7.97 14.01
C ALA A 564 18.10 8.85 14.37
N LYS A 565 17.94 10.18 14.38
CA LYS A 565 18.97 11.13 14.81
C LYS A 565 18.44 12.11 15.84
N ILE A 566 19.13 12.22 16.96
CA ILE A 566 18.90 13.22 18.01
C ILE A 566 20.23 13.94 18.23
N GLU A 567 20.36 15.14 17.67
CA GLU A 567 21.61 15.92 17.66
C GLU A 567 22.82 15.11 17.16
N ASP A 568 23.81 14.85 18.00
CA ASP A 568 25.00 14.04 17.73
C ASP A 568 24.73 12.53 17.74
N LEU A 569 23.73 12.07 18.49
CA LEU A 569 23.39 10.66 18.63
C LEU A 569 22.59 10.13 17.43
N GLU A 570 22.89 8.91 16.98
CA GLU A 570 22.09 8.22 15.95
C GLU A 570 21.99 6.70 16.19
N MET A 571 20.89 6.10 15.74
CA MET A 571 20.68 4.65 15.71
C MET A 571 19.77 4.26 14.53
N SER A 572 19.60 2.97 14.28
CA SER A 572 18.59 2.47 13.33
C SER A 572 17.18 2.90 13.77
N PHE A 573 16.40 3.51 12.86
CA PHE A 573 15.03 3.94 13.20
C PHE A 573 14.12 2.75 13.49
N PHE A 574 14.33 1.63 12.80
CA PHE A 574 13.54 0.41 12.98
C PHE A 574 13.81 -0.25 14.34
N ASP A 575 15.05 -0.18 14.84
CA ASP A 575 15.41 -0.70 16.15
C ASP A 575 14.91 0.21 17.28
N LEU A 576 14.88 1.53 17.06
CA LEU A 576 14.20 2.46 17.95
C LEU A 576 12.70 2.10 18.07
N ILE A 577 11.94 2.08 16.97
CA ILE A 577 10.49 1.82 17.05
C ILE A 577 10.14 0.41 17.53
N ALA A 578 11.05 -0.58 17.43
CA ALA A 578 10.87 -1.90 18.03
C ALA A 578 10.78 -1.84 19.56
N SER A 579 11.44 -0.87 20.21
CA SER A 579 11.37 -0.70 21.67
C SER A 579 10.03 -0.14 22.17
N SER A 580 9.20 0.45 21.29
CA SER A 580 7.91 1.04 21.69
C SER A 580 6.92 0.02 22.27
N LEU A 581 7.01 -1.26 21.84
CA LEU A 581 6.16 -2.34 22.32
C LEU A 581 6.33 -2.60 23.83
N PHE A 582 7.55 -2.41 24.34
CA PHE A 582 7.90 -2.62 25.75
C PHE A 582 7.43 -1.45 26.64
N LEU A 583 7.31 -0.24 26.09
CA LEU A 583 6.72 0.90 26.80
C LEU A 583 5.22 0.68 27.10
N VAL A 584 4.47 0.06 26.18
CA VAL A 584 3.05 -0.23 26.37
C VAL A 584 2.83 -1.17 27.56
N GLN A 585 3.67 -2.21 27.67
CA GLN A 585 3.63 -3.16 28.79
C GLN A 585 3.94 -2.48 30.14
N LEU A 586 4.97 -1.63 30.18
CA LEU A 586 5.34 -0.89 31.40
C LEU A 586 4.27 0.11 31.85
N LYS A 587 3.63 0.80 30.92
CA LYS A 587 2.60 1.82 31.22
C LYS A 587 1.29 1.24 31.76
N GLN A 588 0.99 -0.04 31.48
CA GLN A 588 -0.30 -0.66 31.78
C GLN A 588 -1.50 0.11 31.16
N GLU A 589 -1.27 0.78 30.03
CA GLU A 589 -2.26 1.60 29.32
C GLU A 589 -2.91 0.84 28.17
N VAL A 590 -4.24 0.91 28.08
CA VAL A 590 -5.02 0.28 27.00
C VAL A 590 -5.05 1.19 25.77
N ALA A 591 -3.88 1.34 25.14
CA ALA A 591 -3.59 2.37 24.14
C ALA A 591 -4.13 2.01 22.74
N VAL A 592 -5.45 2.17 22.51
CA VAL A 592 -6.12 1.79 21.25
C VAL A 592 -6.19 2.93 20.22
N ASN A 593 -5.92 2.62 18.94
CA ASN A 593 -5.61 3.55 17.86
C ASN A 593 -4.45 4.50 18.21
N ALA A 594 -3.54 4.05 19.08
CA ALA A 594 -2.39 4.84 19.50
C ALA A 594 -1.33 4.87 18.38
N PRO A 595 -0.53 5.94 18.25
CA PRO A 595 0.38 6.12 17.13
C PRO A 595 1.38 4.97 16.90
N TRP A 596 1.76 4.26 17.97
CA TRP A 596 2.68 3.12 17.91
C TRP A 596 2.10 1.90 17.18
N GLU A 597 0.77 1.72 17.07
CA GLU A 597 0.17 0.61 16.32
C GLU A 597 0.63 0.63 14.85
N LEU A 598 0.65 1.82 14.24
CA LEU A 598 1.07 2.02 12.86
C LEU A 598 2.58 1.78 12.69
N TRP A 599 3.40 2.26 13.63
CA TRP A 599 4.84 2.04 13.62
C TRP A 599 5.18 0.53 13.78
N ASN A 600 4.42 -0.21 14.59
CA ASN A 600 4.52 -1.67 14.66
C ASN A 600 4.12 -2.33 13.33
N ASN A 601 3.03 -1.92 12.69
CA ASN A 601 2.64 -2.48 11.38
C ASN A 601 3.73 -2.24 10.32
N ILE A 602 4.40 -1.08 10.33
CA ILE A 602 5.57 -0.80 9.49
C ILE A 602 6.74 -1.75 9.79
N LEU A 603 6.98 -2.10 11.06
CA LEU A 603 8.00 -3.10 11.41
C LEU A 603 7.67 -4.49 10.88
N MET A 604 6.41 -4.92 10.97
CA MET A 604 6.00 -6.28 10.64
C MET A 604 5.90 -6.51 9.12
N VAL A 605 5.47 -5.50 8.36
CA VAL A 605 5.50 -5.52 6.87
C VAL A 605 6.92 -5.63 6.31
N ARG A 606 7.95 -5.27 7.08
CA ARG A 606 9.37 -5.38 6.69
C ARG A 606 10.03 -6.71 7.11
N GLN A 607 9.34 -7.61 7.80
CA GLN A 607 9.88 -8.92 8.16
C GLN A 607 9.69 -9.93 7.01
N PRO A 608 10.74 -10.64 6.53
CA PRO A 608 10.65 -11.49 5.33
C PRO A 608 9.58 -12.59 5.34
N ASN A 609 9.20 -13.06 6.54
CA ASN A 609 8.38 -14.26 6.72
C ASN A 609 7.00 -14.00 7.37
N HIS A 610 6.57 -12.75 7.58
CA HIS A 610 5.36 -12.48 8.37
C HIS A 610 4.05 -12.80 7.61
N PRO A 611 3.24 -13.80 8.01
CA PRO A 611 2.12 -14.26 7.18
C PRO A 611 0.93 -13.28 7.13
N VAL A 612 0.75 -12.49 8.19
CA VAL A 612 -0.48 -11.70 8.43
C VAL A 612 -0.57 -10.43 7.57
N TYR A 613 0.56 -9.93 7.05
CA TYR A 613 0.65 -8.59 6.44
C TYR A 613 1.09 -8.56 4.97
N GLN A 614 0.90 -9.66 4.23
CA GLN A 614 1.11 -9.66 2.77
C GLN A 614 -0.07 -9.00 2.03
N THR A 615 0.03 -7.70 1.75
CA THR A 615 -0.95 -6.94 0.95
C THR A 615 -0.92 -7.35 -0.54
N GLU A 616 -2.06 -7.26 -1.23
CA GLU A 616 -2.10 -7.44 -2.70
C GLU A 616 -1.34 -6.34 -3.48
N VAL A 617 -1.01 -5.22 -2.81
CA VAL A 617 -0.32 -4.06 -3.39
C VAL A 617 1.03 -3.85 -2.72
N GLU A 618 2.11 -3.93 -3.50
CA GLU A 618 3.50 -3.92 -3.01
C GLU A 618 3.86 -2.65 -2.23
N GLY A 619 4.26 -2.83 -0.97
CA GLY A 619 4.66 -1.73 -0.08
C GLY A 619 3.51 -0.80 0.33
N SER A 620 2.27 -1.29 0.25
CA SER A 620 1.09 -0.75 0.92
C SER A 620 1.01 -1.27 2.37
N LEU A 621 0.34 -0.53 3.25
CA LEU A 621 -0.09 -0.98 4.58
C LEU A 621 -1.57 -1.40 4.61
N GLY A 622 -2.25 -1.41 3.46
CA GLY A 622 -3.62 -1.89 3.28
C GLY A 622 -4.60 -0.82 2.80
N GLY A 623 -5.89 -1.11 2.96
CA GLY A 623 -6.98 -0.29 2.45
C GLY A 623 -7.14 1.06 3.16
N PHE A 624 -7.56 2.08 2.41
CA PHE A 624 -7.55 3.49 2.84
C PHE A 624 -8.34 3.75 4.13
N LEU A 625 -9.50 3.11 4.31
CA LEU A 625 -10.33 3.28 5.52
C LEU A 625 -9.63 2.77 6.79
N HIS A 626 -8.84 1.70 6.68
CA HIS A 626 -8.05 1.17 7.80
C HIS A 626 -6.92 2.12 8.18
N LEU A 627 -6.23 2.69 7.18
CA LEU A 627 -5.14 3.64 7.41
C LEU A 627 -5.63 4.99 7.94
N LEU A 628 -6.83 5.43 7.54
CA LEU A 628 -7.53 6.57 8.13
C LEU A 628 -7.93 6.32 9.60
N GLU A 629 -8.18 5.07 10.00
CA GLU A 629 -8.38 4.71 11.42
C GLU A 629 -7.06 4.70 12.20
N LEU A 630 -6.01 4.04 11.69
CA LEU A 630 -4.69 3.98 12.33
C LEU A 630 -4.01 5.35 12.47
N THR A 631 -4.22 6.27 11.52
CA THR A 631 -3.62 7.63 11.56
C THR A 631 -4.52 8.69 12.18
N ARG A 632 -5.63 8.30 12.80
CA ARG A 632 -6.61 9.25 13.37
C ARG A 632 -6.01 10.13 14.48
N THR A 633 -5.12 9.56 15.29
CA THR A 633 -4.40 10.24 16.40
C THR A 633 -3.14 11.00 15.98
N PHE A 634 -2.78 10.97 14.69
CA PHE A 634 -1.67 11.76 14.15
C PHE A 634 -2.10 13.24 13.99
N GLN A 635 -1.23 14.06 13.39
CA GLN A 635 -1.33 15.50 13.23
C GLN A 635 -0.91 15.94 11.82
N ALA A 636 -1.62 16.94 11.30
CA ALA A 636 -1.35 17.61 10.03
C ALA A 636 -1.58 19.12 10.21
N THR A 637 -0.88 19.95 9.43
CA THR A 637 -1.05 21.43 9.43
C THR A 637 -2.12 21.88 8.43
N ASP A 638 -2.39 21.05 7.42
CA ASP A 638 -3.45 21.22 6.42
C ASP A 638 -4.36 19.99 6.56
N ASP A 639 -5.65 20.16 6.86
CA ASP A 639 -6.56 19.05 7.13
C ASP A 639 -6.70 18.06 5.96
N ARG A 640 -6.35 18.48 4.74
CA ARG A 640 -6.35 17.63 3.54
C ARG A 640 -5.16 16.67 3.51
N ASP A 641 -4.06 16.99 4.19
CA ASP A 641 -2.89 16.11 4.29
C ASP A 641 -3.19 14.82 5.06
N ARG A 642 -4.22 14.81 5.93
CA ARG A 642 -4.81 13.60 6.55
C ARG A 642 -5.22 12.52 5.53
N ILE A 643 -5.50 12.95 4.31
CA ILE A 643 -5.90 12.10 3.18
C ILE A 643 -4.71 11.94 2.24
N PHE A 644 -4.06 13.05 1.87
CA PHE A 644 -3.01 13.05 0.85
C PHE A 644 -1.72 12.35 1.28
N SER A 645 -1.34 12.37 2.57
CA SER A 645 -0.15 11.64 3.05
C SER A 645 -0.32 10.13 3.15
N LEU A 646 -1.57 9.64 3.02
CA LEU A 646 -1.88 8.22 3.05
C LEU A 646 -1.84 7.60 1.63
N LEU A 647 -1.92 8.41 0.58
CA LEU A 647 -1.98 7.95 -0.81
C LEU A 647 -0.73 7.14 -1.22
N GLY A 648 0.45 7.55 -0.76
CA GLY A 648 1.69 6.81 -1.03
C GLY A 648 1.93 5.64 -0.08
N ILE A 649 0.95 5.22 0.74
CA ILE A 649 1.05 4.03 1.62
C ILE A 649 -0.19 3.12 1.62
N CYS A 650 -1.24 3.44 0.84
CA CYS A 650 -2.49 2.66 0.78
C CYS A 650 -2.68 1.93 -0.55
N ASP A 651 -3.54 0.91 -0.55
CA ASP A 651 -3.85 0.12 -1.75
C ASP A 651 -4.44 1.02 -2.86
N GLU A 652 -5.40 1.89 -2.50
CA GLU A 652 -6.13 2.76 -3.43
C GLU A 652 -5.33 3.91 -4.01
N GLY A 653 -4.18 4.26 -3.42
CA GLY A 653 -3.28 5.30 -3.90
C GLY A 653 -2.07 4.74 -4.65
N ILE A 654 -1.48 3.64 -4.16
CA ILE A 654 -0.33 2.97 -4.83
C ILE A 654 -0.78 2.19 -6.07
N ASN A 655 -1.92 1.49 -6.02
CA ASN A 655 -2.47 0.83 -7.20
C ASN A 655 -4.02 0.92 -7.22
N PRO A 656 -4.57 2.10 -7.59
CA PRO A 656 -6.00 2.36 -7.57
C PRO A 656 -6.82 1.29 -8.31
N ILE A 657 -6.32 0.82 -9.45
CA ILE A 657 -7.01 -0.15 -10.31
C ILE A 657 -7.12 -1.55 -9.68
N LEU A 658 -6.07 -2.05 -9.01
CA LEU A 658 -6.19 -3.28 -8.21
C LEU A 658 -7.14 -3.08 -7.02
N ALA A 659 -6.97 -2.00 -6.28
CA ALA A 659 -7.70 -1.73 -5.04
C ALA A 659 -9.18 -1.35 -5.24
N LEU A 660 -9.57 -0.97 -6.46
CA LEU A 660 -10.96 -0.74 -6.88
C LEU A 660 -11.62 -2.01 -7.44
N THR A 661 -10.83 -2.95 -7.96
CA THR A 661 -11.29 -4.28 -8.35
C THR A 661 -11.17 -5.30 -7.21
N ALA A 662 -10.80 -4.83 -6.01
CA ALA A 662 -10.80 -5.56 -4.74
C ALA A 662 -12.22 -5.76 -4.19
N THR A 663 -12.84 -6.89 -4.53
CA THR A 663 -14.06 -7.40 -3.89
C THR A 663 -13.72 -8.00 -2.53
N ALA A 664 -14.56 -7.76 -1.51
CA ALA A 664 -14.33 -8.23 -0.15
C ALA A 664 -14.16 -9.77 -0.03
N SER A 665 -13.32 -10.16 0.93
CA SER A 665 -13.10 -11.52 1.47
C SER A 665 -12.83 -12.67 0.47
N GLY A 666 -11.55 -13.04 0.35
CA GLY A 666 -11.11 -14.44 0.22
C GLY A 666 -11.24 -15.13 -1.15
N GLN A 667 -12.38 -15.04 -1.84
CA GLN A 667 -12.65 -15.80 -3.07
C GLN A 667 -12.81 -14.94 -4.32
N VAL A 668 -11.76 -14.17 -4.64
CA VAL A 668 -11.57 -13.62 -5.98
C VAL A 668 -11.44 -14.80 -6.96
N SER A 669 -12.43 -14.98 -7.85
CA SER A 669 -12.40 -16.09 -8.81
C SER A 669 -11.14 -16.05 -9.69
N TRP A 670 -10.74 -17.19 -10.26
CA TRP A 670 -9.55 -17.24 -11.12
C TRP A 670 -9.64 -16.27 -12.31
N ARG A 671 -10.87 -16.04 -12.82
CA ARG A 671 -11.18 -15.02 -13.84
C ARG A 671 -10.98 -13.61 -13.30
N GLY A 672 -11.44 -13.31 -12.08
CA GLY A 672 -11.17 -12.04 -11.40
C GLY A 672 -9.67 -11.79 -11.22
N ARG A 673 -8.89 -12.80 -10.78
CA ARG A 673 -7.42 -12.72 -10.68
C ARG A 673 -6.71 -12.62 -12.04
N LEU A 674 -7.36 -12.97 -13.14
CA LEU A 674 -6.85 -12.75 -14.49
C LEU A 674 -7.11 -11.31 -14.95
N VAL A 675 -8.36 -10.83 -14.77
CA VAL A 675 -8.77 -9.45 -15.09
C VAL A 675 -7.95 -8.44 -14.28
N ARG A 676 -7.74 -8.65 -12.96
CA ARG A 676 -6.85 -7.82 -12.14
C ARG A 676 -5.43 -7.74 -12.69
N ARG A 677 -4.84 -8.85 -13.11
CA ARG A 677 -3.48 -8.87 -13.69
C ARG A 677 -3.41 -8.20 -15.06
N GLY A 678 -4.47 -8.27 -15.86
CA GLY A 678 -4.60 -7.51 -17.10
C GLY A 678 -4.69 -6.00 -16.84
N LEU A 679 -5.62 -5.58 -15.99
CA LEU A 679 -5.84 -4.18 -15.63
C LEU A 679 -4.63 -3.56 -14.92
N LYS A 680 -3.92 -4.30 -14.05
CA LYS A 680 -2.66 -3.84 -13.44
C LYS A 680 -1.61 -3.56 -14.52
N ARG A 681 -1.37 -4.50 -15.45
CA ARG A 681 -0.41 -4.30 -16.55
C ARG A 681 -0.77 -3.10 -17.44
N ILE A 682 -2.06 -2.88 -17.68
CA ILE A 682 -2.55 -1.69 -18.41
C ILE A 682 -2.29 -0.41 -17.59
N SER A 683 -2.52 -0.43 -16.28
CA SER A 683 -2.21 0.69 -15.39
C SER A 683 -0.71 0.99 -15.34
N ASP A 684 0.12 -0.04 -15.16
CA ASP A 684 1.58 0.07 -15.08
C ASP A 684 2.11 0.72 -16.38
N PHE A 685 1.67 0.20 -17.54
CA PHE A 685 2.03 0.69 -18.88
C PHE A 685 1.52 2.11 -19.17
N ILE A 686 0.27 2.44 -18.83
CA ILE A 686 -0.26 3.80 -19.08
C ILE A 686 0.44 4.83 -18.17
N ASN A 687 0.76 4.45 -16.93
CA ASN A 687 1.45 5.34 -15.99
C ASN A 687 2.94 5.53 -16.37
N GLU A 688 3.56 4.53 -17.01
CA GLU A 688 4.90 4.60 -17.61
C GLU A 688 4.95 5.60 -18.78
N PHE A 689 3.99 5.54 -19.71
CA PHE A 689 3.93 6.45 -20.87
C PHE A 689 3.26 7.81 -20.60
N HIS A 690 2.53 7.96 -19.49
CA HIS A 690 1.90 9.21 -19.09
C HIS A 690 2.05 9.41 -17.57
N PRO A 691 3.23 9.83 -17.06
CA PRO A 691 3.53 9.92 -15.62
C PRO A 691 2.89 11.11 -14.86
N GLN A 692 2.01 11.89 -15.52
CA GLN A 692 1.01 12.76 -14.88
C GLN A 692 -0.42 12.19 -15.02
N GLY A 693 -0.53 10.96 -15.50
CA GLY A 693 -1.77 10.28 -15.86
C GLY A 693 -2.35 9.57 -14.67
N THR A 694 -3.42 10.14 -14.12
CA THR A 694 -4.23 9.55 -13.06
C THR A 694 -5.14 8.44 -13.61
N PHE A 695 -4.60 7.50 -14.38
CA PHE A 695 -5.37 6.49 -15.09
C PHE A 695 -5.98 5.50 -14.09
N GLY A 696 -7.31 5.57 -13.96
CA GLY A 696 -8.05 4.82 -12.94
C GLY A 696 -7.88 5.35 -11.51
N THR A 697 -7.05 6.38 -11.27
CA THR A 697 -7.03 7.09 -9.98
C THR A 697 -8.32 7.93 -9.87
N PRO A 698 -9.12 7.75 -8.80
CA PRO A 698 -10.31 8.58 -8.58
C PRO A 698 -9.96 10.06 -8.40
N LYS A 699 -10.80 10.96 -8.93
CA LYS A 699 -10.78 12.40 -8.65
C LYS A 699 -10.79 12.73 -7.14
N ALA A 700 -11.38 11.86 -6.33
CA ALA A 700 -11.40 11.94 -4.86
C ALA A 700 -10.04 11.66 -4.19
N LEU A 701 -9.12 10.98 -4.89
CA LEU A 701 -7.77 10.62 -4.41
C LEU A 701 -6.66 11.45 -5.09
N MET A 702 -7.02 12.46 -5.89
CA MET A 702 -6.05 13.39 -6.47
C MET A 702 -5.76 14.53 -5.48
N PRO A 703 -4.48 14.77 -5.11
CA PRO A 703 -4.11 15.95 -4.34
C PRO A 703 -4.47 17.24 -5.08
N ASP A 704 -5.29 18.09 -4.44
CA ASP A 704 -5.64 19.41 -4.96
C ASP A 704 -5.80 20.40 -3.79
N TYR A 705 -4.79 21.25 -3.62
CA TYR A 705 -4.75 22.25 -2.56
C TYR A 705 -5.55 23.52 -2.87
N LYS A 706 -6.19 23.63 -4.04
CA LYS A 706 -7.14 24.71 -4.39
C LYS A 706 -8.57 24.38 -3.99
N ARG A 707 -8.89 23.11 -3.70
CA ARG A 707 -10.24 22.68 -3.26
C ARG A 707 -10.45 22.87 -1.77
N GLU A 708 -11.65 23.29 -1.39
CA GLU A 708 -12.12 23.35 0.00
C GLU A 708 -11.99 21.98 0.69
N THR A 709 -11.51 21.97 1.94
CA THR A 709 -11.37 20.74 2.75
C THR A 709 -12.67 19.95 2.81
N VAL A 710 -13.81 20.59 3.10
CA VAL A 710 -15.12 19.94 3.15
C VAL A 710 -15.46 19.19 1.86
N THR A 711 -15.07 19.73 0.70
CA THR A 711 -15.33 19.10 -0.60
C THR A 711 -14.42 17.88 -0.82
N VAL A 712 -13.14 17.94 -0.43
CA VAL A 712 -12.23 16.77 -0.47
C VAL A 712 -12.76 15.63 0.42
N TYR A 713 -13.25 15.96 1.61
CA TYR A 713 -13.81 14.98 2.55
C TYR A 713 -15.16 14.39 2.08
N CYS A 714 -16.03 15.19 1.45
CA CYS A 714 -17.27 14.70 0.82
C CYS A 714 -16.98 13.74 -0.35
N ASP A 715 -15.97 14.03 -1.16
CA ASP A 715 -15.54 13.19 -2.27
C ASP A 715 -14.94 11.86 -1.78
N LEU A 716 -14.08 11.91 -0.74
CA LEU A 716 -13.53 10.73 -0.08
C LEU A 716 -14.63 9.83 0.51
N ALA A 717 -15.57 10.41 1.26
CA ALA A 717 -16.65 9.63 1.87
C ALA A 717 -17.51 8.95 0.78
N ARG A 718 -17.84 9.63 -0.32
CA ARG A 718 -18.53 8.99 -1.46
C ARG A 718 -17.67 7.99 -2.22
N PHE A 719 -16.36 8.19 -2.32
CA PHE A 719 -15.45 7.22 -2.92
C PHE A 719 -15.47 5.89 -2.15
N LEU A 720 -15.41 5.95 -0.82
CA LEU A 720 -15.49 4.79 0.05
C LEU A 720 -16.87 4.10 -0.04
N LEU A 721 -17.97 4.87 -0.01
CA LEU A 721 -19.34 4.36 -0.22
C LEU A 721 -19.57 3.72 -1.61
N ARG A 722 -18.78 4.10 -2.63
CA ARG A 722 -18.87 3.54 -3.99
C ARG A 722 -18.17 2.20 -4.16
N LYS A 723 -17.26 1.80 -3.27
CA LYS A 723 -16.51 0.54 -3.42
C LYS A 723 -17.45 -0.66 -3.45
N THR A 724 -17.00 -1.77 -4.04
CA THR A 724 -17.76 -3.02 -4.15
C THR A 724 -17.16 -4.06 -3.20
N PRO A 725 -17.93 -4.69 -2.29
CA PRO A 725 -19.35 -4.46 -1.99
C PRO A 725 -19.62 -3.06 -1.40
N ARG A 726 -20.77 -2.47 -1.76
CA ARG A 726 -21.23 -1.18 -1.20
C ARG A 726 -21.66 -1.35 0.25
N VAL A 727 -20.67 -1.32 1.15
CA VAL A 727 -20.85 -1.37 2.60
C VAL A 727 -20.73 0.03 3.20
N LEU A 728 -21.49 0.29 4.26
CA LEU A 728 -21.55 1.60 4.91
C LEU A 728 -20.50 1.77 6.02
N ASP A 729 -19.48 0.91 6.07
CA ASP A 729 -18.44 0.91 7.11
C ASP A 729 -17.80 2.30 7.35
N VAL A 730 -17.70 3.15 6.32
CA VAL A 730 -17.23 4.54 6.46
C VAL A 730 -18.14 5.42 7.33
N LEU A 731 -19.45 5.14 7.40
CA LEU A 731 -20.40 5.86 8.26
C LEU A 731 -20.23 5.52 9.75
N ASP A 732 -19.64 4.37 10.10
CA ASP A 732 -19.30 4.03 11.48
C ASP A 732 -18.17 4.92 12.06
N HIS A 733 -17.47 5.68 11.22
CA HIS A 733 -16.49 6.69 11.64
C HIS A 733 -17.09 8.10 11.78
N VAL A 734 -18.40 8.26 11.57
CA VAL A 734 -19.13 9.50 11.91
C VAL A 734 -19.29 9.57 13.43
N SER A 735 -18.46 10.41 14.06
CA SER A 735 -18.63 10.89 15.43
C SER A 735 -18.56 12.41 15.41
N HIS A 736 -19.40 13.06 16.21
CA HIS A 736 -19.49 14.52 16.29
C HIS A 736 -19.03 15.01 17.65
N ASN A 737 -18.16 16.03 17.63
CA ASN A 737 -17.73 16.75 18.84
C ASN A 737 -18.66 17.91 19.23
N GLU A 738 -19.50 18.37 18.30
CA GLU A 738 -20.47 19.45 18.45
C GLU A 738 -21.87 19.00 18.01
N GLU A 739 -22.89 19.85 18.08
CA GLU A 739 -24.25 19.52 17.60
C GLU A 739 -24.22 19.20 16.08
N PRO A 740 -24.67 18.00 15.65
CA PRO A 740 -24.68 17.63 14.24
C PRO A 740 -25.46 18.63 13.38
N GLY A 741 -24.95 18.94 12.19
CA GLY A 741 -25.52 19.94 11.28
C GLY A 741 -25.16 21.39 11.59
N MET A 742 -24.28 21.64 12.58
CA MET A 742 -23.61 22.93 12.74
C MET A 742 -22.30 22.97 11.91
N GLY A 743 -21.98 24.13 11.35
CA GLY A 743 -20.79 24.31 10.50
C GLY A 743 -21.02 23.95 9.02
N GLU A 744 -19.93 23.73 8.28
CA GLU A 744 -19.97 23.57 6.82
C GLU A 744 -20.08 22.11 6.35
N TYR A 745 -19.73 21.15 7.22
CA TYR A 745 -19.63 19.73 6.90
C TYR A 745 -20.97 19.02 7.01
N PRO A 746 -21.37 18.21 6.02
CA PRO A 746 -22.55 17.37 6.13
C PRO A 746 -22.46 16.38 7.29
N SER A 747 -23.58 16.11 7.94
CA SER A 747 -23.65 15.27 9.15
C SER A 747 -23.19 13.81 8.94
N TRP A 748 -23.18 13.35 7.70
CA TRP A 748 -22.76 12.00 7.30
C TRP A 748 -21.27 11.87 6.92
N VAL A 749 -20.49 12.95 6.94
CA VAL A 749 -19.08 12.95 6.51
C VAL A 749 -18.12 12.82 7.72
N PRO A 750 -17.31 11.75 7.82
CA PRO A 750 -16.33 11.61 8.89
C PRO A 750 -15.22 12.68 8.83
N LYS A 751 -15.09 13.49 9.88
CA LYS A 751 -14.07 14.54 10.02
C LYS A 751 -12.74 13.96 10.54
N TRP A 752 -11.99 13.28 9.69
CA TRP A 752 -10.69 12.63 10.03
C TRP A 752 -9.60 13.54 10.61
N PHE A 753 -9.72 14.87 10.47
CA PHE A 753 -8.84 15.83 11.14
C PHE A 753 -9.16 16.00 12.63
N GLU A 754 -10.42 15.77 13.05
CA GLU A 754 -10.82 15.82 14.46
C GLU A 754 -10.41 14.55 15.19
N GLU A 755 -9.92 14.73 16.42
CA GLU A 755 -9.67 13.65 17.36
C GLU A 755 -10.92 12.79 17.58
N ARG A 756 -10.70 11.49 17.73
CA ARG A 756 -11.74 10.48 17.74
C ARG A 756 -12.10 10.05 19.15
N THR A 757 -13.34 10.32 19.52
CA THR A 757 -13.86 10.10 20.87
C THR A 757 -14.09 8.62 21.22
N CYS A 758 -14.43 7.77 20.26
CA CYS A 758 -14.80 6.38 20.52
C CYS A 758 -14.50 5.46 19.31
N LEU A 759 -14.28 4.16 19.57
CA LEU A 759 -13.92 3.17 18.55
C LEU A 759 -15.07 2.81 17.59
N VAL A 760 -14.75 2.23 16.43
CA VAL A 760 -15.74 1.52 15.59
C VAL A 760 -16.04 0.19 16.27
N PHE A 761 -17.29 -0.25 16.23
CA PHE A 761 -17.64 -1.66 16.45
C PHE A 761 -17.10 -2.51 15.28
N ARG A 762 -15.79 -2.83 15.29
CA ARG A 762 -15.01 -3.27 14.11
C ARG A 762 -15.54 -4.56 13.47
N GLY A 763 -16.42 -4.43 12.47
CA GLY A 763 -16.76 -5.51 11.54
C GLY A 763 -17.65 -6.64 12.06
N VAL A 764 -17.77 -6.80 13.38
CA VAL A 764 -18.35 -7.96 14.10
C VAL A 764 -19.81 -8.27 13.74
N PHE A 765 -20.60 -7.23 13.46
CA PHE A 765 -22.05 -7.29 13.38
C PHE A 765 -22.57 -7.10 11.95
N PHE A 766 -23.77 -7.59 11.67
CA PHE A 766 -24.32 -7.76 10.32
C PHE A 766 -25.72 -7.17 10.18
N THR A 767 -26.00 -6.09 10.90
CA THR A 767 -27.35 -5.53 11.11
C THR A 767 -28.09 -5.26 9.80
N GLY A 768 -27.48 -4.53 8.87
CA GLY A 768 -28.03 -4.20 7.55
C GLY A 768 -27.73 -5.21 6.45
N PHE A 769 -27.28 -6.43 6.79
CA PHE A 769 -26.86 -7.48 5.87
C PHE A 769 -27.82 -8.69 5.88
N TYR A 770 -27.57 -9.65 4.98
CA TYR A 770 -28.26 -10.94 4.87
C TYR A 770 -27.21 -12.06 4.86
N SER A 771 -27.44 -13.17 5.56
CA SER A 771 -26.48 -14.29 5.66
C SER A 771 -27.03 -15.68 5.34
N LYS A 772 -28.30 -15.81 4.92
CA LYS A 772 -28.96 -17.13 4.82
C LYS A 772 -28.82 -17.80 3.44
N GLY A 773 -27.59 -18.17 3.09
CA GLY A 773 -27.31 -19.12 2.00
C GLY A 773 -27.61 -18.62 0.57
N ARG A 774 -27.46 -17.32 0.31
CA ARG A 774 -27.34 -16.75 -1.05
C ARG A 774 -26.03 -15.99 -1.17
N THR A 775 -25.51 -15.87 -2.39
CA THR A 775 -24.20 -15.29 -2.70
C THR A 775 -24.14 -13.77 -2.56
N ASP A 776 -25.29 -13.10 -2.57
CA ASP A 776 -25.37 -11.65 -2.68
C ASP A 776 -25.75 -11.04 -1.32
N PRO A 777 -24.82 -10.40 -0.60
CA PRO A 777 -25.14 -9.65 0.62
C PRO A 777 -26.00 -8.43 0.29
N CYS A 778 -26.85 -7.99 1.22
CA CYS A 778 -27.62 -6.74 1.06
C CYS A 778 -26.67 -5.53 1.02
N LEU A 779 -26.38 -5.07 -0.20
CA LEU A 779 -25.59 -3.87 -0.45
C LEU A 779 -26.41 -2.59 -0.20
N ALA A 780 -25.71 -1.46 -0.03
CA ALA A 780 -26.35 -0.17 0.13
C ALA A 780 -26.97 0.36 -1.17
N ASP A 781 -28.28 0.60 -1.12
CA ASP A 781 -29.04 1.33 -2.13
C ASP A 781 -28.80 2.83 -1.93
N LEU A 782 -27.81 3.37 -2.66
CA LEU A 782 -27.35 4.75 -2.57
C LEU A 782 -27.88 5.57 -3.76
N HIS A 783 -28.88 6.41 -3.53
CA HIS A 783 -29.58 7.14 -4.60
C HIS A 783 -28.77 8.36 -5.11
N ASP A 784 -28.18 9.15 -4.21
CA ASP A 784 -27.32 10.30 -4.58
C ASP A 784 -25.88 9.90 -4.96
N VAL A 785 -25.54 8.61 -4.93
CA VAL A 785 -24.18 8.11 -5.20
C VAL A 785 -24.16 7.18 -6.43
N PRO A 786 -24.35 7.73 -7.64
CA PRO A 786 -24.28 6.95 -8.87
C PRO A 786 -22.89 6.34 -9.06
N ALA A 787 -22.85 5.15 -9.67
CA ALA A 787 -21.63 4.36 -9.81
C ALA A 787 -20.58 4.99 -10.76
N VAL A 788 -21.02 5.76 -11.76
CA VAL A 788 -20.16 6.29 -12.85
C VAL A 788 -20.20 7.82 -12.96
N ALA A 789 -21.27 8.48 -12.53
CA ALA A 789 -21.46 9.92 -12.65
C ALA A 789 -21.07 10.70 -11.38
N GLU A 790 -20.94 12.03 -11.48
CA GLU A 790 -20.87 12.90 -10.30
C GLU A 790 -22.22 12.99 -9.57
N PRO A 791 -22.24 13.20 -8.24
CA PRO A 791 -23.49 13.25 -7.45
C PRO A 791 -24.27 14.55 -7.73
N VAL A 792 -25.56 14.44 -8.05
CA VAL A 792 -26.44 15.59 -8.33
C VAL A 792 -26.56 16.53 -7.12
N ARG A 793 -26.53 15.97 -5.91
CA ARG A 793 -26.56 16.73 -4.64
C ARG A 793 -25.26 16.53 -3.86
N PRO A 794 -24.17 17.27 -4.15
CA PRO A 794 -22.82 16.98 -3.62
C PRO A 794 -22.64 17.15 -2.10
N ARG A 795 -23.62 17.68 -1.35
CA ARG A 795 -23.63 17.65 0.13
C ARG A 795 -24.67 16.69 0.74
N VAL A 796 -25.61 16.14 -0.04
CA VAL A 796 -26.65 15.20 0.46
C VAL A 796 -26.22 13.74 0.23
N LEU A 797 -26.64 12.86 1.13
CA LEU A 797 -26.53 11.40 0.98
C LEU A 797 -27.90 10.76 1.26
N SER A 798 -28.54 10.22 0.23
CA SER A 798 -29.79 9.44 0.39
C SER A 798 -29.52 7.94 0.33
N VAL A 799 -29.97 7.23 1.37
CA VAL A 799 -29.76 5.77 1.56
C VAL A 799 -31.05 5.12 2.04
N ASP A 800 -31.38 3.94 1.53
CA ASP A 800 -32.52 3.16 2.04
C ASP A 800 -32.19 2.40 3.34
N GLY A 801 -33.17 2.33 4.22
CA GLY A 801 -33.10 1.63 5.49
C GLY A 801 -34.50 1.40 6.09
N TYR A 802 -34.57 1.26 7.42
CA TYR A 802 -35.83 1.24 8.16
C TYR A 802 -35.66 1.77 9.59
N HIS A 803 -36.74 2.29 10.19
CA HIS A 803 -36.75 2.71 11.59
C HIS A 803 -36.88 1.50 12.53
N VAL A 804 -36.16 1.52 13.65
CA VAL A 804 -36.23 0.51 14.71
C VAL A 804 -37.14 1.00 15.83
N ASP A 805 -36.77 2.11 16.48
CA ASP A 805 -37.53 2.77 17.56
C ASP A 805 -36.94 4.18 17.84
N VAL A 806 -37.45 4.89 18.84
CA VAL A 806 -36.99 6.21 19.29
C VAL A 806 -36.30 6.11 20.65
N VAL A 807 -35.21 6.88 20.85
CA VAL A 807 -34.51 7.02 22.13
C VAL A 807 -35.44 7.68 23.16
N ASP A 808 -35.64 7.04 24.31
CA ASP A 808 -36.51 7.53 25.40
C ASP A 808 -35.69 8.09 26.57
N ARG A 809 -34.71 7.33 27.06
CA ARG A 809 -33.80 7.74 28.15
C ARG A 809 -32.35 7.41 27.81
N MET A 810 -31.42 8.16 28.40
CA MET A 810 -29.98 7.97 28.23
C MET A 810 -29.24 8.22 29.56
N SER A 811 -28.07 7.62 29.72
CA SER A 811 -27.12 7.91 30.80
C SER A 811 -26.35 9.21 30.51
N ASP A 812 -25.60 9.68 31.50
CA ASP A 812 -24.50 10.60 31.22
C ASP A 812 -23.45 9.98 30.27
N VAL A 813 -22.60 10.83 29.68
CA VAL A 813 -21.48 10.38 28.84
C VAL A 813 -20.46 9.68 29.73
N PHE A 814 -20.00 8.51 29.30
CA PHE A 814 -18.83 7.88 29.90
C PHE A 814 -17.57 8.59 29.41
N GLU A 815 -16.76 9.15 30.32
CA GLU A 815 -15.49 9.78 29.99
C GLU A 815 -14.41 9.24 30.94
N PHE A 816 -13.47 8.46 30.38
CA PHE A 816 -12.40 7.80 31.12
C PHE A 816 -11.06 8.45 30.78
N VAL A 817 -10.49 9.19 31.75
CA VAL A 817 -9.23 9.93 31.55
C VAL A 817 -8.03 8.98 31.60
N SER A 818 -8.00 8.06 32.58
CA SER A 818 -7.16 6.85 32.58
C SER A 818 -7.64 5.89 33.69
N GLY A 819 -7.29 4.60 33.56
CA GLY A 819 -7.52 3.57 34.60
C GLY A 819 -8.91 2.93 34.62
N SER A 820 -8.94 1.59 34.73
CA SER A 820 -10.16 0.76 34.72
C SER A 820 -11.10 0.97 35.93
N ARG A 821 -10.60 1.51 37.05
CA ARG A 821 -11.35 1.65 38.31
C ARG A 821 -12.58 2.56 38.19
N LEU A 822 -12.52 3.59 37.35
CA LEU A 822 -13.64 4.52 37.16
C LEU A 822 -14.80 3.91 36.34
N ALA A 823 -14.53 2.90 35.51
CA ALA A 823 -15.56 2.24 34.70
C ALA A 823 -16.65 1.59 35.57
N GLY A 824 -16.29 0.94 36.69
CA GLY A 824 -17.26 0.29 37.57
C GLY A 824 -18.28 1.26 38.17
N PHE A 825 -17.81 2.40 38.68
CA PHE A 825 -18.67 3.47 39.19
C PHE A 825 -19.53 4.10 38.10
N ALA A 826 -18.97 4.30 36.91
CA ALA A 826 -19.71 4.84 35.78
C ALA A 826 -20.87 3.91 35.36
N VAL A 827 -20.63 2.60 35.28
CA VAL A 827 -21.67 1.58 34.98
C VAL A 827 -22.78 1.59 36.03
N LEU A 828 -22.43 1.65 37.32
CA LEU A 828 -23.41 1.76 38.41
C LEU A 828 -24.24 3.05 38.33
N LYS A 829 -23.61 4.19 37.99
CA LYS A 829 -24.32 5.46 37.77
C LYS A 829 -25.24 5.38 36.56
N ALA A 830 -24.78 4.88 35.41
CA ALA A 830 -25.59 4.78 34.20
C ALA A 830 -26.83 3.89 34.36
N TRP A 831 -26.73 2.82 35.17
CA TRP A 831 -27.91 2.04 35.58
C TRP A 831 -28.90 2.89 36.38
N PHE A 832 -28.40 3.63 37.39
CA PHE A 832 -29.25 4.52 38.20
C PHE A 832 -29.89 5.64 37.38
N ASP A 833 -29.16 6.25 36.43
CA ASP A 833 -29.67 7.29 35.53
C ASP A 833 -30.87 6.79 34.68
N LEU A 834 -30.83 5.52 34.24
CA LEU A 834 -31.83 4.94 33.34
C LEU A 834 -33.07 4.36 34.06
N TYR A 835 -32.91 3.91 35.30
CA TYR A 835 -33.92 3.13 36.04
C TYR A 835 -34.29 3.70 37.44
N GLY A 836 -33.57 4.71 37.94
CA GLY A 836 -33.85 5.39 39.22
C GLY A 836 -33.61 4.53 40.47
N VAL A 837 -32.94 3.38 40.35
CA VAL A 837 -32.74 2.38 41.41
C VAL A 837 -31.35 1.75 41.32
N PRO A 838 -30.76 1.27 42.44
CA PRO A 838 -29.50 0.52 42.38
C PRO A 838 -29.67 -0.82 41.65
N ILE A 839 -28.57 -1.35 41.10
CA ILE A 839 -28.53 -2.63 40.38
C ILE A 839 -28.60 -3.84 41.33
N ASN A 840 -28.11 -3.67 42.56
CA ASN A 840 -28.19 -4.67 43.64
C ASN A 840 -29.17 -4.19 44.74
N PRO A 841 -29.98 -5.07 45.37
CA PRO A 841 -30.16 -6.50 45.05
C PRO A 841 -30.74 -6.72 43.65
N ARG A 842 -30.21 -7.72 42.92
CA ARG A 842 -30.66 -8.08 41.56
C ARG A 842 -32.17 -8.34 41.56
N ARG A 843 -32.92 -7.55 40.80
CA ARG A 843 -34.40 -7.47 40.91
C ARG A 843 -35.17 -8.57 40.18
N GLY A 844 -34.49 -9.52 39.53
CA GLY A 844 -35.13 -10.56 38.72
C GLY A 844 -35.94 -10.03 37.53
N THR A 845 -35.77 -8.76 37.16
CA THR A 845 -36.52 -8.12 36.07
C THR A 845 -36.08 -8.70 34.73
N LEU A 846 -37.04 -9.23 33.96
CA LEU A 846 -36.75 -9.80 32.66
C LEU A 846 -36.63 -8.71 31.58
N TYR A 847 -35.73 -8.94 30.63
CA TYR A 847 -35.60 -8.20 29.39
C TYR A 847 -36.50 -8.81 28.29
N ARG A 848 -36.55 -8.15 27.12
CA ARG A 848 -37.47 -8.47 26.02
C ARG A 848 -37.30 -9.87 25.41
N ASP A 849 -36.12 -10.45 25.54
CA ASP A 849 -35.76 -11.80 25.08
C ASP A 849 -35.93 -12.88 26.18
N GLY A 850 -36.34 -12.50 27.39
CA GLY A 850 -36.44 -13.39 28.55
C GLY A 850 -35.15 -13.56 29.37
N SER A 851 -34.05 -12.90 28.99
CA SER A 851 -32.86 -12.77 29.84
C SER A 851 -33.11 -11.79 31.01
N LEU A 852 -32.13 -11.61 31.91
CA LEU A 852 -32.22 -10.62 32.98
C LEU A 852 -31.80 -9.22 32.48
N LEU A 853 -32.51 -8.18 32.93
CA LEU A 853 -32.28 -6.79 32.51
C LEU A 853 -30.89 -6.26 32.87
N ASP A 854 -30.31 -6.73 33.98
CA ASP A 854 -28.94 -6.41 34.39
C ASP A 854 -27.90 -7.04 33.44
N MET A 855 -28.09 -8.30 33.02
CA MET A 855 -27.29 -8.95 31.97
C MET A 855 -27.41 -8.24 30.62
N ALA A 856 -28.63 -7.90 30.19
CA ALA A 856 -28.89 -7.16 28.95
C ALA A 856 -28.23 -5.78 28.96
N PHE A 857 -28.21 -5.10 30.11
CA PHE A 857 -27.50 -3.84 30.32
C PHE A 857 -25.98 -4.02 30.28
N CYS A 858 -25.40 -5.01 30.98
CA CYS A 858 -23.96 -5.27 30.93
C CYS A 858 -23.49 -5.63 29.50
N LYS A 859 -24.26 -6.44 28.77
CA LYS A 859 -24.05 -6.72 27.33
C LYS A 859 -24.13 -5.44 26.49
N ALA A 860 -25.07 -4.55 26.76
CA ALA A 860 -25.15 -3.25 26.07
C ALA A 860 -23.95 -2.35 26.35
N VAL A 861 -23.49 -2.22 27.61
CA VAL A 861 -22.33 -1.40 27.99
C VAL A 861 -21.05 -1.88 27.29
N LEU A 862 -20.82 -3.20 27.22
CA LEU A 862 -19.66 -3.78 26.53
C LEU A 862 -19.71 -3.64 25.00
N GLY A 863 -20.85 -3.26 24.40
CA GLY A 863 -21.08 -3.47 22.96
C GLY A 863 -21.08 -4.95 22.58
N SER A 864 -21.60 -5.81 23.47
CA SER A 864 -21.49 -7.28 23.47
C SER A 864 -20.02 -7.72 23.33
N PHE A 865 -19.73 -8.59 22.37
CA PHE A 865 -18.44 -9.26 22.24
C PHE A 865 -17.27 -8.31 21.95
N PHE A 866 -17.54 -7.12 21.41
CA PHE A 866 -16.52 -6.14 21.07
C PHE A 866 -15.68 -5.72 22.29
N GLY A 867 -16.30 -5.20 23.35
CA GLY A 867 -15.60 -4.84 24.59
C GLY A 867 -15.12 -6.07 25.35
N ALA A 868 -15.88 -7.16 25.35
CA ALA A 868 -15.51 -8.39 26.06
C ALA A 868 -14.19 -8.99 25.55
N SER A 869 -14.00 -9.04 24.22
CA SER A 869 -12.75 -9.54 23.62
C SER A 869 -11.58 -8.57 23.78
N ILE A 870 -11.80 -7.25 23.73
CA ILE A 870 -10.75 -6.27 24.05
C ILE A 870 -10.26 -6.48 25.49
N GLY A 871 -11.19 -6.58 26.44
CA GLY A 871 -10.90 -6.82 27.85
C GLY A 871 -10.17 -8.14 28.11
N SER A 872 -10.61 -9.23 27.47
CA SER A 872 -9.95 -10.54 27.62
C SER A 872 -8.55 -10.55 27.01
N ASN A 873 -8.37 -9.97 25.81
CA ASN A 873 -7.05 -9.90 25.17
C ASN A 873 -6.08 -9.04 25.98
N TYR A 874 -6.52 -7.92 26.54
CA TYR A 874 -5.71 -7.10 27.45
C TYR A 874 -5.23 -7.89 28.68
N SER A 875 -6.14 -8.61 29.35
CA SER A 875 -5.79 -9.42 30.52
C SER A 875 -4.82 -10.56 30.17
N SER A 876 -4.96 -11.18 28.99
CA SER A 876 -3.99 -12.16 28.49
C SER A 876 -2.65 -11.52 28.11
N MET A 877 -2.64 -10.33 27.50
CA MET A 877 -1.43 -9.59 27.17
C MET A 877 -0.59 -9.29 28.41
N MET A 878 -1.24 -8.82 29.48
CA MET A 878 -0.61 -8.54 30.78
C MET A 878 -0.17 -9.80 31.53
N GLN A 879 -0.73 -10.97 31.22
CA GLN A 879 -0.35 -12.25 31.82
C GLN A 879 0.84 -12.92 31.11
N TYR A 880 0.93 -12.80 29.78
CA TYR A 880 1.88 -13.56 28.95
C TYR A 880 2.93 -12.70 28.22
N GLY A 881 3.02 -11.40 28.50
CA GLY A 881 3.98 -10.49 27.87
C GLY A 881 3.75 -10.27 26.37
N GLY A 882 2.49 -10.32 25.93
CA GLY A 882 2.14 -10.29 24.51
C GLY A 882 2.49 -8.96 23.82
N PHE A 883 3.24 -9.00 22.72
CA PHE A 883 3.75 -7.81 22.04
C PHE A 883 2.78 -7.12 21.07
N SER A 884 1.47 -7.42 21.10
CA SER A 884 0.51 -6.73 20.23
C SER A 884 -0.95 -6.79 20.68
N MET A 885 -1.63 -5.64 20.61
CA MET A 885 -3.08 -5.49 20.69
C MET A 885 -3.66 -4.97 19.36
N THR A 886 -3.17 -5.49 18.22
CA THR A 886 -3.75 -5.19 16.90
C THR A 886 -5.20 -5.68 16.83
N LEU A 887 -6.17 -4.76 16.94
CA LEU A 887 -7.61 -5.05 16.94
C LEU A 887 -8.16 -5.45 15.55
N ASP A 888 -7.60 -6.49 14.94
CA ASP A 888 -8.02 -7.01 13.64
C ASP A 888 -9.20 -7.99 13.74
N GLN A 889 -9.57 -8.63 12.63
CA GLN A 889 -10.66 -9.61 12.65
C GLN A 889 -10.30 -10.94 13.34
N SER A 890 -9.03 -11.25 13.59
CA SER A 890 -8.62 -12.49 14.27
C SER A 890 -8.84 -12.44 15.79
N LEU A 891 -8.85 -11.24 16.40
CA LEU A 891 -9.22 -11.08 17.82
C LEU A 891 -10.70 -11.37 18.10
N PHE A 892 -11.53 -11.40 17.07
CA PHE A 892 -12.95 -11.71 17.17
C PHE A 892 -13.16 -13.11 16.59
N GLY A 893 -13.53 -14.07 17.44
CA GLY A 893 -13.70 -15.48 17.06
C GLY A 893 -14.76 -15.71 15.98
N SER A 894 -15.03 -16.98 15.65
CA SER A 894 -16.03 -17.30 14.63
C SER A 894 -17.39 -16.69 14.96
N VAL A 895 -18.16 -16.36 13.92
CA VAL A 895 -19.49 -15.74 14.07
C VAL A 895 -20.40 -16.61 14.95
N GLU A 896 -20.18 -17.93 14.96
CA GLU A 896 -20.89 -18.92 15.77
C GLU A 896 -20.45 -18.90 17.25
N GLU A 897 -19.19 -18.61 17.57
CA GLU A 897 -18.71 -18.37 18.94
C GLU A 897 -19.22 -17.01 19.46
N ILE A 898 -19.18 -15.97 18.63
CA ILE A 898 -19.70 -14.63 18.97
C ILE A 898 -21.19 -14.72 19.33
N LYS A 899 -21.99 -15.46 18.54
CA LYS A 899 -23.43 -15.69 18.79
C LYS A 899 -23.73 -16.49 20.06
N GLN A 900 -22.80 -17.30 20.57
CA GLN A 900 -22.99 -18.00 21.85
C GLN A 900 -22.89 -17.02 23.03
N ASP A 901 -22.20 -15.90 22.87
CA ASP A 901 -22.17 -14.76 23.81
C ASP A 901 -21.62 -15.17 25.20
N THR A 902 -20.92 -16.31 25.27
CA THR A 902 -20.43 -16.98 26.49
C THR A 902 -19.44 -16.13 27.28
N LEU A 903 -18.47 -15.52 26.59
CA LEU A 903 -17.50 -14.60 27.21
C LEU A 903 -18.19 -13.36 27.80
N VAL A 904 -19.17 -12.79 27.08
CA VAL A 904 -19.92 -11.62 27.54
C VAL A 904 -20.72 -11.94 28.80
N LYS A 905 -21.33 -13.13 28.85
CA LYS A 905 -22.08 -13.63 30.01
C LYS A 905 -21.16 -13.83 31.22
N ASP A 906 -20.07 -14.58 31.08
CA ASP A 906 -19.12 -14.89 32.16
C ASP A 906 -18.51 -13.62 32.79
N LEU A 907 -18.06 -12.67 31.96
CA LEU A 907 -17.54 -11.39 32.44
C LEU A 907 -18.62 -10.54 33.13
N SER A 908 -19.85 -10.53 32.60
CA SER A 908 -20.98 -9.78 33.17
C SER A 908 -21.48 -10.37 34.48
N GLU A 909 -21.58 -11.70 34.60
CA GLU A 909 -21.97 -12.37 35.84
C GLU A 909 -20.95 -12.17 36.95
N ASN A 910 -19.65 -12.24 36.63
CA ASN A 910 -18.61 -11.96 37.61
C ASN A 910 -18.60 -10.49 38.05
N PHE A 911 -18.82 -9.53 37.14
CA PHE A 911 -19.01 -8.12 37.51
C PHE A 911 -20.24 -7.92 38.40
N LEU A 912 -21.40 -8.48 38.05
CA LEU A 912 -22.61 -8.35 38.86
C LEU A 912 -22.41 -8.97 40.26
N ALA A 913 -21.74 -10.12 40.35
CA ALA A 913 -21.37 -10.72 41.63
C ALA A 913 -20.41 -9.84 42.46
N PHE A 914 -19.55 -9.03 41.82
CA PHE A 914 -18.73 -8.01 42.50
C PHE A 914 -19.60 -6.89 43.07
N THR A 915 -20.59 -6.40 42.31
CA THR A 915 -21.53 -5.37 42.80
C THR A 915 -22.40 -5.86 43.98
N THR A 916 -22.74 -7.15 44.02
CA THR A 916 -23.40 -7.77 45.18
C THR A 916 -22.45 -7.86 46.37
N PHE A 917 -21.22 -8.34 46.17
CA PHE A 917 -20.20 -8.45 47.22
C PHE A 917 -19.86 -7.10 47.88
N LEU A 918 -19.74 -6.02 47.11
CA LEU A 918 -19.53 -4.66 47.64
C LEU A 918 -20.72 -4.17 48.50
N ALA A 919 -21.95 -4.47 48.07
CA ALA A 919 -23.16 -4.06 48.78
C ALA A 919 -23.38 -4.86 50.09
N GLU A 920 -22.91 -6.11 50.16
CA GLU A 920 -23.03 -6.98 51.33
C GLU A 920 -21.89 -6.78 52.34
N SER A 921 -20.66 -6.55 51.88
CA SER A 921 -19.49 -6.35 52.74
C SER A 921 -19.47 -4.98 53.43
N GLY A 922 -20.00 -3.93 52.79
CA GLY A 922 -19.99 -2.56 53.32
C GLY A 922 -18.59 -1.93 53.38
N VAL A 923 -17.58 -2.57 52.79
CA VAL A 923 -16.18 -2.13 52.75
C VAL A 923 -15.78 -1.84 51.31
N VAL A 924 -15.01 -0.78 51.08
CA VAL A 924 -14.43 -0.49 49.76
C VAL A 924 -13.23 -1.40 49.52
N GLN A 925 -13.50 -2.65 49.13
CA GLN A 925 -12.49 -3.54 48.56
C GLN A 925 -12.43 -3.36 47.04
N GLU A 926 -11.24 -3.44 46.45
CA GLU A 926 -11.03 -3.24 45.01
C GLU A 926 -11.00 -4.57 44.22
N SER A 927 -11.10 -5.71 44.91
CA SER A 927 -10.98 -7.06 44.34
C SER A 927 -11.67 -8.09 45.25
N PHE A 928 -11.90 -9.31 44.75
CA PHE A 928 -12.41 -10.46 45.49
C PHE A 928 -11.35 -11.15 46.36
N GLY A 929 -10.06 -10.95 46.07
CA GLY A 929 -8.96 -11.75 46.62
C GLY A 929 -8.81 -13.13 45.97
N ASP A 930 -9.52 -13.39 44.86
CA ASP A 930 -9.39 -14.58 44.02
C ASP A 930 -8.80 -14.17 42.66
N PRO A 931 -7.61 -14.66 42.28
CA PRO A 931 -6.91 -14.19 41.07
C PRO A 931 -7.69 -14.36 39.77
N GLU A 932 -8.50 -15.42 39.63
CA GLU A 932 -9.25 -15.69 38.40
C GLU A 932 -10.49 -14.80 38.30
N ARG A 933 -11.20 -14.59 39.41
CA ARG A 933 -12.33 -13.65 39.46
C ARG A 933 -11.86 -12.20 39.34
N ASP A 934 -10.69 -11.86 39.87
CA ASP A 934 -10.10 -10.53 39.73
C ASP A 934 -9.62 -10.29 38.29
N ARG A 935 -9.02 -11.29 37.62
CA ARG A 935 -8.70 -11.24 36.19
C ARG A 935 -9.96 -11.01 35.34
N LYS A 936 -11.06 -11.73 35.60
CA LYS A 936 -12.35 -11.51 34.91
C LYS A 936 -12.95 -10.13 35.19
N LEU A 937 -12.83 -9.62 36.42
CA LEU A 937 -13.29 -8.28 36.77
C LEU A 937 -12.48 -7.21 36.01
N VAL A 938 -11.16 -7.33 35.93
CA VAL A 938 -10.29 -6.47 35.12
C VAL A 938 -10.68 -6.53 33.64
N SER A 939 -10.88 -7.72 33.07
CA SER A 939 -11.35 -7.89 31.69
C SER A 939 -12.68 -7.15 31.45
N PHE A 940 -13.67 -7.28 32.33
CA PHE A 940 -14.93 -6.54 32.19
C PHE A 940 -14.69 -5.02 32.24
N LEU A 941 -13.98 -4.53 33.25
CA LEU A 941 -13.77 -3.09 33.47
C LEU A 941 -12.95 -2.44 32.34
N VAL A 942 -11.95 -3.13 31.80
CA VAL A 942 -11.18 -2.69 30.63
C VAL A 942 -12.03 -2.73 29.36
N GLY A 943 -12.80 -3.79 29.16
CA GLY A 943 -13.73 -3.91 28.03
C GLY A 943 -14.74 -2.77 27.98
N VAL A 944 -15.29 -2.37 29.15
CA VAL A 944 -16.13 -1.18 29.30
C VAL A 944 -15.34 0.10 29.07
N ALA A 945 -14.18 0.28 29.73
CA ALA A 945 -13.37 1.49 29.63
C ALA A 945 -12.96 1.81 28.18
N VAL A 946 -12.85 0.81 27.31
CA VAL A 946 -12.53 0.98 25.89
C VAL A 946 -13.77 1.06 25.00
N ALA A 947 -14.71 0.11 25.10
CA ALA A 947 -15.85 0.07 24.19
C ALA A 947 -16.87 1.20 24.44
N ALA A 948 -16.96 1.66 25.69
CA ALA A 948 -17.98 2.60 26.14
C ALA A 948 -17.48 4.05 26.25
N ASN A 949 -16.18 4.33 26.09
CA ASN A 949 -15.65 5.70 26.23
C ASN A 949 -16.29 6.68 25.23
N HIS A 950 -16.59 7.88 25.70
CA HIS A 950 -17.38 8.93 25.04
C HIS A 950 -18.63 8.43 24.29
N ARG A 951 -19.33 7.46 24.89
CA ARG A 951 -20.67 6.98 24.50
C ARG A 951 -21.66 7.19 25.66
N ARG A 952 -22.96 7.03 25.36
CA ARG A 952 -24.05 6.97 26.36
C ARG A 952 -24.77 5.63 26.25
N VAL A 953 -25.13 5.03 27.38
CA VAL A 953 -26.11 3.93 27.41
C VAL A 953 -27.49 4.54 27.22
N PHE A 954 -28.39 3.86 26.51
CA PHE A 954 -29.74 4.34 26.26
C PHE A 954 -30.79 3.25 26.34
N VAL A 955 -32.03 3.68 26.56
CA VAL A 955 -33.24 2.85 26.50
C VAL A 955 -34.20 3.47 25.49
N THR A 956 -34.74 2.65 24.60
CA THR A 956 -35.74 3.05 23.59
C THR A 956 -37.17 2.95 24.15
N ARG A 957 -38.16 3.51 23.44
CA ARG A 957 -39.56 3.55 23.92
C ARG A 957 -40.20 2.18 24.10
N ASP A 958 -39.84 1.19 23.28
CA ASP A 958 -40.28 -0.20 23.42
C ASP A 958 -39.39 -1.02 24.39
N GLY A 959 -38.38 -0.37 24.96
CA GLY A 959 -37.60 -0.89 26.08
C GLY A 959 -36.32 -1.63 25.69
N ARG A 960 -35.85 -1.57 24.44
CA ARG A 960 -34.50 -2.06 24.12
C ARG A 960 -33.42 -1.22 24.80
N VAL A 961 -32.38 -1.88 25.30
CA VAL A 961 -31.17 -1.24 25.85
C VAL A 961 -30.08 -1.21 24.77
N GLY A 962 -29.29 -0.14 24.70
CA GLY A 962 -28.16 -0.01 23.76
C GLY A 962 -27.09 0.97 24.24
N ILE A 963 -26.04 1.15 23.45
CA ILE A 963 -24.97 2.14 23.68
C ILE A 963 -24.66 2.91 22.39
N GLY A 964 -24.64 4.24 22.45
CA GLY A 964 -24.63 5.13 21.28
C GLY A 964 -23.76 6.39 21.43
N PRO A 965 -23.70 7.26 20.39
CA PRO A 965 -22.79 8.40 20.33
C PRO A 965 -23.09 9.47 21.40
N LYS A 966 -22.07 10.13 21.97
CA LYS A 966 -22.21 11.14 23.06
C LYS A 966 -23.24 12.25 22.78
N MET A 967 -23.44 12.60 21.51
CA MET A 967 -24.34 13.67 21.06
C MET A 967 -25.81 13.25 20.94
N MET A 968 -26.16 11.99 21.21
CA MET A 968 -27.56 11.53 21.18
C MET A 968 -28.40 12.10 22.33
N ARG A 969 -29.71 12.26 22.11
CA ARG A 969 -30.67 12.74 23.10
C ARG A 969 -32.04 12.05 22.96
N PRO A 970 -32.90 12.10 24.01
CA PRO A 970 -34.29 11.65 23.90
C PRO A 970 -35.01 12.30 22.71
N GLY A 971 -35.74 11.49 21.95
CA GLY A 971 -36.39 11.90 20.71
C GLY A 971 -35.56 11.75 19.42
N ASP A 972 -34.27 11.42 19.51
CA ASP A 972 -33.52 10.92 18.34
C ASP A 972 -34.03 9.51 17.95
N GLU A 973 -33.95 9.16 16.68
CA GLU A 973 -34.46 7.91 16.12
C GLU A 973 -33.32 6.89 15.93
N VAL A 974 -33.58 5.61 16.24
CA VAL A 974 -32.68 4.49 15.95
C VAL A 974 -33.14 3.82 14.66
N ILE A 975 -32.23 3.67 13.71
CA ILE A 975 -32.52 3.13 12.37
C ILE A 975 -31.49 2.06 11.98
N VAL A 976 -31.79 1.29 10.94
CA VAL A 976 -30.82 0.45 10.22
C VAL A 976 -30.76 0.91 8.77
N LEU A 977 -29.56 1.12 8.25
CA LEU A 977 -29.31 1.38 6.83
C LEU A 977 -28.85 0.09 6.15
N PHE A 978 -29.32 -0.20 4.93
CA PHE A 978 -28.93 -1.41 4.22
C PHE A 978 -27.44 -1.36 3.84
N GLY A 979 -26.72 -2.48 4.02
CA GLY A 979 -25.26 -2.53 3.87
C GLY A 979 -24.47 -1.90 5.04
N GLY A 980 -25.14 -1.42 6.10
CA GLY A 980 -24.49 -0.99 7.34
C GLY A 980 -24.33 -2.13 8.34
N ARG A 981 -23.21 -2.18 9.06
CA ARG A 981 -22.95 -3.24 10.06
C ARG A 981 -23.68 -3.02 11.37
N MET A 982 -23.88 -1.75 11.73
CA MET A 982 -24.52 -1.30 12.95
C MET A 982 -25.89 -0.65 12.69
N PRO A 983 -26.78 -0.59 13.69
CA PRO A 983 -27.79 0.46 13.78
C PRO A 983 -27.15 1.84 13.91
N PHE A 984 -27.85 2.86 13.44
CA PHE A 984 -27.44 4.27 13.52
C PHE A 984 -28.44 5.10 14.32
N VAL A 985 -27.93 6.10 15.04
CA VAL A 985 -28.76 7.15 15.64
C VAL A 985 -28.85 8.32 14.67
N VAL A 986 -30.07 8.74 14.37
CA VAL A 986 -30.36 9.86 13.47
C VAL A 986 -31.30 10.86 14.12
N ARG A 987 -31.13 12.13 13.75
CA ARG A 987 -31.89 13.25 14.30
C ARG A 987 -32.74 13.87 13.21
N ARG A 988 -34.05 13.73 13.37
CA ARG A 988 -35.04 14.25 12.43
C ARG A 988 -35.11 15.78 12.45
N ARG A 989 -35.17 16.39 11.26
CA ARG A 989 -35.55 17.78 11.01
C ARG A 989 -36.83 17.78 10.15
N GLU A 990 -37.30 18.94 9.72
CA GLU A 990 -38.57 19.07 8.99
C GLU A 990 -38.59 18.27 7.68
N ASN A 991 -37.52 18.37 6.88
CA ASN A 991 -37.43 17.79 5.53
C ASN A 991 -36.24 16.82 5.34
N HIS A 992 -35.40 16.59 6.36
CA HIS A 992 -34.19 15.76 6.26
C HIS A 992 -33.81 15.15 7.62
N HIS A 993 -32.79 14.29 7.63
CA HIS A 993 -32.19 13.74 8.84
C HIS A 993 -30.73 14.19 8.98
N LEU A 994 -30.24 14.19 10.22
CA LEU A 994 -28.83 14.39 10.54
C LEU A 994 -28.28 13.09 11.14
N LEU A 995 -27.18 12.58 10.62
CA LEU A 995 -26.54 11.37 11.16
C LEU A 995 -25.77 11.72 12.43
N VAL A 996 -26.11 11.11 13.57
CA VAL A 996 -25.49 11.38 14.88
C VAL A 996 -24.31 10.43 15.15
N GLY A 997 -24.35 9.22 14.58
CA GLY A 997 -23.30 8.19 14.66
C GLY A 997 -23.87 6.79 14.88
N SER A 998 -23.03 5.77 14.86
CA SER A 998 -23.46 4.38 15.07
C SER A 998 -23.56 3.95 16.53
N CYS A 999 -24.48 3.03 16.79
CA CYS A 999 -24.80 2.50 18.12
C CYS A 999 -24.91 0.97 18.10
N TYR A 1000 -24.65 0.33 19.25
CA TYR A 1000 -25.06 -1.05 19.49
C TYR A 1000 -26.41 -1.07 20.21
N VAL A 1001 -27.23 -2.09 19.91
CA VAL A 1001 -28.56 -2.31 20.51
C VAL A 1001 -28.66 -3.78 20.89
N ASN A 1002 -29.10 -4.09 22.11
CA ASN A 1002 -29.26 -5.47 22.57
C ASN A 1002 -30.54 -6.11 22.00
N ASP A 1003 -30.51 -6.49 20.73
CA ASP A 1003 -31.55 -7.25 20.03
C ASP A 1003 -30.85 -8.17 19.01
N ASP A 1004 -30.73 -9.45 19.33
CA ASP A 1004 -30.02 -10.41 18.48
C ASP A 1004 -30.72 -10.61 17.11
N GLU A 1005 -32.03 -10.35 16.97
CA GLU A 1005 -32.70 -10.41 15.66
C GLU A 1005 -32.36 -9.19 14.79
N LEU A 1006 -32.10 -8.04 15.42
CA LEU A 1006 -31.62 -6.83 14.77
C LEU A 1006 -30.15 -6.96 14.35
N ILE A 1007 -29.27 -7.26 15.31
CA ILE A 1007 -27.81 -7.23 15.18
C ILE A 1007 -27.28 -8.29 14.18
N TRP A 1008 -27.96 -9.44 14.08
CA TRP A 1008 -27.64 -10.50 13.11
C TRP A 1008 -28.47 -10.43 11.82
N GLY A 1009 -29.13 -9.30 11.54
CA GLY A 1009 -29.80 -9.02 10.25
C GLY A 1009 -31.08 -9.81 9.98
N LYS A 1010 -31.63 -10.54 10.95
CA LYS A 1010 -32.89 -11.29 10.79
C LYS A 1010 -34.09 -10.37 10.56
N ILE A 1011 -34.13 -9.19 11.20
CA ILE A 1011 -35.14 -8.17 10.92
C ILE A 1011 -34.96 -7.62 9.49
N THR A 1012 -33.72 -7.35 9.07
CA THR A 1012 -33.38 -6.88 7.70
C THR A 1012 -33.83 -7.86 6.62
N ASP A 1013 -33.63 -9.17 6.81
CA ASP A 1013 -34.13 -10.23 5.91
C ASP A 1013 -35.66 -10.17 5.75
N ASN A 1014 -36.38 -10.00 6.86
CA ASN A 1014 -37.84 -9.90 6.84
C ASN A 1014 -38.33 -8.64 6.12
N VAL A 1015 -37.70 -7.49 6.37
CA VAL A 1015 -38.01 -6.21 5.70
C VAL A 1015 -37.77 -6.29 4.19
N LYS A 1016 -36.56 -6.67 3.76
CA LYS A 1016 -36.20 -6.74 2.32
C LYS A 1016 -37.06 -7.74 1.54
N HIS A 1017 -37.55 -8.81 2.17
CA HIS A 1017 -38.41 -9.81 1.53
C HIS A 1017 -39.93 -9.60 1.78
N ASN A 1018 -40.35 -8.49 2.39
CA ASN A 1018 -41.74 -8.21 2.78
C ASN A 1018 -42.40 -9.33 3.61
N ARG A 1019 -41.63 -10.07 4.43
CA ARG A 1019 -42.12 -11.15 5.32
C ARG A 1019 -42.71 -10.64 6.64
N GLY A 1020 -43.01 -9.33 6.72
CA GLY A 1020 -43.35 -8.60 7.93
C GLY A 1020 -42.19 -7.77 8.48
N GLY A 1021 -42.45 -6.97 9.52
CA GLY A 1021 -41.49 -6.03 10.09
C GLY A 1021 -41.72 -4.57 9.67
N PRO A 1022 -40.76 -3.67 9.97
CA PRO A 1022 -40.79 -2.27 9.55
C PRO A 1022 -40.91 -2.07 8.03
N ARG A 1023 -41.37 -0.89 7.61
CA ARG A 1023 -41.32 -0.49 6.18
C ARG A 1023 -39.96 0.09 5.84
N THR A 1024 -39.50 -0.15 4.61
CA THR A 1024 -38.38 0.57 4.02
C THR A 1024 -38.67 2.07 3.94
N VAL A 1025 -37.68 2.89 4.28
CA VAL A 1025 -37.69 4.34 4.21
C VAL A 1025 -36.35 4.82 3.64
N THR A 1026 -36.38 5.80 2.73
CA THR A 1026 -35.20 6.50 2.25
C THR A 1026 -34.84 7.62 3.21
N PHE A 1027 -33.62 7.61 3.73
CA PHE A 1027 -33.09 8.64 4.64
C PHE A 1027 -32.19 9.60 3.87
N GLU A 1028 -32.61 10.86 3.72
CA GLU A 1028 -31.75 11.94 3.21
C GLU A 1028 -30.94 12.56 4.36
N PHE A 1029 -29.62 12.42 4.30
CA PHE A 1029 -28.68 13.05 5.23
C PHE A 1029 -28.08 14.31 4.63
N HIS A 1030 -28.14 15.41 5.38
CA HIS A 1030 -27.59 16.73 5.03
C HIS A 1030 -26.36 17.07 5.86
#